data_AF-A0A0H5R4F5-F1
#
_entry.id   AF-A0A0H5R4F5-F1
#
_cell.length_a   1.000
_cell.length_b   1.000
_cell.length_c   1.000
_cell.angle_alpha   90.00
_cell.angle_beta   90.00
_cell.angle_gamma   90.00
#
_symmetry.space_group_name_H-M   'P 1'
#
loop_
_entity.id
_entity.type
_entity.pdbx_description
1 polymer ?
#
loop_
_entity_poly.entity_id
_entity_poly.type
_entity_poly.pdbx_seq_one_letter_code
_entity_poly.pdbx_strand_id
1 'polypeptide(L)'
;LYYHYPVCRLILVRPWSLPWRTQLATSVGPAILPIAMTVTAQATRMSTTDIADLIERYNIQSVTLEDFKLLDESESSESYDDDDAQSEASRSRSTTVQSLQRQIDTERRQHQHHILRIQHDANKSRGAANKRIEELQKLVDDMKNAFPKDHFNLHALKQSLQDIAITEETYLEAKSVPEPQRSLRQIVILQVYGRFESIQLRLRTLISELDSSNQARDDALSENRRLSLQLNNLEKFSTERNEEAMTEIECLQNRNRKLSEDYKELHQCLDANKLQMSHVENIQASNEALNKDCARLKKELDAMNIQIPVLVDDLDSAHKTLSEKEQAVELLKLDKLYLEREVVACKEASARKDAIHDTSKQKVQRLKEKAKRLEDQIESLKNGWKTQYEQRISSELSRLQAQSDKELGDIRVQQKQAYERELTCLREHRDTACTERDRLQTKYDESRNAYDKLRGEFQTCQNLLETQIQDLRAELKVKVFEFERLSISSEESLATHRKMRQMLDKTAEENEIFRKQYYNLRFETDQCQRDLQIVNANLKERLTVYEQLDDRLNLEEECSLNEKGLLRNRFAASQLTKKTLEITGLNLKLEEASKKLATAETSLEEYRVQLKYVQQPYSVLMDAIKDREEQLRQAKKLIEQMKWQIQALQMEHETLSKLHQERETSPSILSKRNDREHDAGNIFPTKHGANNNQLPMWCQKLRQHNTKYKLYEGV
;
A
#
# COMPACT_ATOMS: atom_id res chain seq x y z
N LEU A 1 -142.50 -63.91 -55.75
CA LEU A 1 -143.11 -63.13 -56.85
C LEU A 1 -142.48 -61.74 -56.83
N TYR A 2 -141.84 -61.17 -57.84
CA TYR A 2 -141.15 -61.59 -59.07
C TYR A 2 -140.52 -60.28 -59.62
N TYR A 3 -139.41 -60.38 -60.37
CA TYR A 3 -138.72 -59.35 -61.19
C TYR A 3 -137.79 -58.34 -60.45
N HIS A 4 -136.56 -58.02 -60.89
CA HIS A 4 -135.82 -58.21 -62.15
C HIS A 4 -134.28 -58.22 -61.90
N TYR A 5 -133.56 -59.04 -62.69
CA TYR A 5 -132.11 -59.12 -62.99
C TYR A 5 -131.53 -57.81 -63.65
N PRO A 6 -130.26 -57.69 -64.15
CA PRO A 6 -128.89 -58.12 -63.75
C PRO A 6 -127.76 -57.09 -64.05
N VAL A 7 -126.47 -57.52 -64.03
CA VAL A 7 -125.36 -57.22 -65.02
C VAL A 7 -123.98 -56.84 -64.40
N CYS A 8 -123.02 -57.77 -64.57
CA CYS A 8 -121.64 -57.71 -65.12
C CYS A 8 -120.57 -56.63 -64.82
N ARG A 9 -119.32 -57.16 -64.88
CA ARG A 9 -117.98 -56.62 -65.29
C ARG A 9 -117.07 -56.04 -64.19
N LEU A 10 -115.87 -56.56 -63.92
CA LEU A 10 -114.63 -56.72 -64.73
C LEU A 10 -113.87 -55.40 -65.04
N ILE A 11 -112.66 -55.29 -64.45
CA ILE A 11 -111.34 -55.16 -65.14
C ILE A 11 -110.77 -53.77 -65.55
N LEU A 12 -109.49 -53.60 -65.15
CA LEU A 12 -108.32 -52.88 -65.73
C LEU A 12 -108.13 -51.34 -65.62
N VAL A 13 -106.98 -51.00 -64.99
CA VAL A 13 -105.82 -50.22 -65.51
C VAL A 13 -105.92 -48.69 -65.61
N ARG A 14 -105.02 -48.02 -64.86
CA ARG A 14 -103.92 -47.05 -65.23
C ARG A 14 -104.16 -46.14 -66.45
N PRO A 15 -103.53 -44.95 -66.58
CA PRO A 15 -102.19 -44.57 -66.11
C PRO A 15 -102.08 -43.08 -65.63
N TRP A 16 -100.99 -42.56 -65.05
CA TRP A 16 -99.70 -42.04 -65.59
C TRP A 16 -98.98 -41.40 -64.38
N SER A 17 -97.67 -41.23 -64.25
CA SER A 17 -96.46 -41.79 -64.88
C SER A 17 -95.28 -41.20 -64.10
N LEU A 18 -94.46 -42.08 -63.53
CA LEU A 18 -93.01 -41.95 -63.25
C LEU A 18 -92.26 -41.42 -64.50
N PRO A 19 -90.95 -40.99 -64.46
CA PRO A 19 -89.90 -41.99 -64.20
C PRO A 19 -88.44 -41.58 -63.85
N TRP A 20 -87.64 -42.65 -63.60
CA TRP A 20 -86.15 -42.81 -63.65
C TRP A 20 -85.35 -42.26 -62.46
N ARG A 21 -84.51 -42.99 -61.69
CA ARG A 21 -83.56 -44.12 -61.84
C ARG A 21 -82.20 -43.73 -62.50
N THR A 22 -81.15 -44.44 -62.04
CA THR A 22 -79.72 -44.53 -62.46
C THR A 22 -78.77 -43.41 -61.99
N GLN A 23 -77.79 -43.68 -61.12
CA GLN A 23 -76.49 -44.40 -61.30
C GLN A 23 -75.43 -43.57 -62.04
N LEU A 24 -74.20 -43.61 -61.47
CA LEU A 24 -72.86 -43.14 -61.93
C LEU A 24 -72.37 -41.93 -61.11
N ALA A 25 -71.46 -42.14 -60.14
CA ALA A 25 -70.02 -42.38 -60.30
C ALA A 25 -69.24 -41.08 -60.58
N THR A 26 -68.47 -40.63 -59.58
CA THR A 26 -67.01 -40.33 -59.62
C THR A 26 -66.68 -39.53 -58.35
N SER A 27 -65.91 -40.16 -57.44
CA SER A 27 -64.49 -39.84 -57.15
C SER A 27 -64.39 -38.67 -56.17
N VAL A 28 -63.73 -38.74 -55.01
CA VAL A 28 -62.47 -39.39 -54.60
C VAL A 28 -62.63 -39.61 -53.08
N GLY A 29 -62.45 -40.80 -52.51
CA GLY A 29 -61.14 -41.42 -52.25
C GLY A 29 -60.75 -41.22 -50.77
N PRO A 30 -59.88 -42.08 -50.20
CA PRO A 30 -60.36 -43.09 -49.25
C PRO A 30 -59.68 -43.06 -47.87
N ALA A 31 -60.22 -43.85 -46.95
CA ALA A 31 -59.48 -44.44 -45.83
C ALA A 31 -58.82 -45.75 -46.29
N ILE A 32 -57.54 -45.98 -45.94
CA ILE A 32 -56.88 -47.27 -45.64
C ILE A 32 -55.51 -46.97 -45.00
N LEU A 33 -55.23 -47.65 -43.88
CA LEU A 33 -53.99 -47.77 -43.07
C LEU A 33 -52.81 -48.38 -43.88
N PRO A 34 -51.68 -48.81 -43.27
CA PRO A 34 -50.63 -48.13 -42.48
C PRO A 34 -49.23 -48.33 -43.12
N ILE A 35 -48.15 -47.70 -42.62
CA ILE A 35 -46.76 -48.24 -42.48
C ILE A 35 -45.81 -47.13 -41.97
N ALA A 36 -44.91 -47.57 -41.10
CA ALA A 36 -43.81 -46.93 -40.39
C ALA A 36 -42.97 -45.86 -41.13
N MET A 37 -42.50 -44.85 -40.38
CA MET A 37 -41.11 -44.78 -39.89
C MET A 37 -40.87 -43.56 -38.99
N THR A 38 -40.41 -43.85 -37.77
CA THR A 38 -39.37 -43.17 -36.97
C THR A 38 -39.05 -41.68 -37.24
N VAL A 39 -39.32 -40.81 -36.25
CA VAL A 39 -38.31 -39.90 -35.69
C VAL A 39 -38.57 -39.74 -34.19
N THR A 40 -37.51 -40.00 -33.44
CA THR A 40 -37.33 -39.86 -32.00
C THR A 40 -37.40 -38.40 -31.52
N ALA A 41 -38.15 -38.14 -30.45
CA ALA A 41 -37.84 -37.07 -29.50
C ALA A 41 -38.41 -37.43 -28.13
N GLN A 42 -37.53 -37.89 -27.25
CA GLN A 42 -37.77 -37.99 -25.82
C GLN A 42 -38.05 -36.58 -25.26
N ALA A 43 -39.30 -36.33 -24.87
CA ALA A 43 -39.61 -35.26 -23.93
C ALA A 43 -39.80 -35.90 -22.55
N THR A 44 -38.71 -35.95 -21.79
CA THR A 44 -38.72 -36.19 -20.35
C THR A 44 -39.56 -35.10 -19.69
N ARG A 45 -40.71 -35.51 -19.14
CA ARG A 45 -41.42 -34.75 -18.11
C ARG A 45 -40.50 -34.68 -16.89
N MET A 46 -39.98 -33.49 -16.59
CA MET A 46 -39.47 -33.17 -15.26
C MET A 46 -40.62 -32.61 -14.42
N SER A 47 -40.78 -33.20 -13.24
CA SER A 47 -41.79 -32.91 -12.26
C SER A 47 -41.57 -31.55 -11.60
N THR A 48 -42.65 -30.97 -11.13
CA THR A 48 -42.76 -29.72 -10.36
C THR A 48 -42.08 -29.73 -8.99
N THR A 49 -41.13 -30.63 -8.76
CA THR A 49 -40.37 -30.79 -7.52
C THR A 49 -39.01 -30.08 -7.56
N ASP A 50 -38.54 -29.65 -8.72
CA ASP A 50 -37.16 -29.14 -8.87
C ASP A 50 -37.06 -27.60 -8.76
N ILE A 51 -38.20 -26.91 -8.59
CA ILE A 51 -38.26 -25.45 -8.38
C ILE A 51 -38.17 -25.09 -6.89
N ALA A 52 -38.51 -26.02 -5.99
CA ALA A 52 -38.38 -25.81 -4.55
C ALA A 52 -36.92 -25.90 -4.07
N ASP A 53 -36.10 -26.77 -4.68
CA ASP A 53 -34.69 -26.98 -4.30
C ASP A 53 -33.73 -25.88 -4.80
N LEU A 54 -34.18 -25.02 -5.73
CA LEU A 54 -33.38 -23.93 -6.29
C LEU A 54 -33.52 -22.62 -5.51
N ILE A 55 -34.62 -22.43 -4.78
CA ILE A 55 -34.87 -21.24 -3.97
C ILE A 55 -34.11 -21.31 -2.63
N GLU A 56 -33.84 -22.51 -2.11
CA GLU A 56 -33.12 -22.70 -0.84
C GLU A 56 -31.59 -22.57 -0.98
N ARG A 57 -31.03 -22.64 -2.20
CA ARG A 57 -29.56 -22.60 -2.43
C ARG A 57 -28.98 -21.24 -2.80
N TYR A 58 -29.79 -20.23 -3.10
CA TYR A 58 -29.30 -18.97 -3.67
C TYR A 58 -29.92 -17.72 -3.04
N ASN A 59 -30.06 -17.67 -1.72
CA ASN A 59 -30.45 -16.51 -0.90
C ASN A 59 -30.22 -15.12 -1.55
N ILE A 60 -31.19 -14.64 -2.35
CA ILE A 60 -31.16 -13.32 -3.01
C ILE A 60 -32.44 -12.59 -2.62
N GLN A 61 -32.28 -11.62 -1.74
CA GLN A 61 -33.32 -10.65 -1.38
C GLN A 61 -33.15 -9.41 -2.26
N SER A 62 -34.27 -8.99 -2.87
CA SER A 62 -34.64 -7.65 -3.37
C SER A 62 -33.53 -6.67 -3.83
N VAL A 63 -33.58 -6.30 -5.11
CA VAL A 63 -32.95 -5.08 -5.65
C VAL A 63 -34.02 -4.00 -5.78
N THR A 64 -33.83 -2.88 -5.08
CA THR A 64 -34.67 -1.69 -5.15
C THR A 64 -34.29 -0.78 -6.31
N LEU A 65 -35.27 0.02 -6.76
CA LEU A 65 -35.37 0.66 -8.06
C LEU A 65 -34.86 2.13 -8.05
N GLU A 66 -33.62 2.40 -7.63
CA GLU A 66 -33.11 3.78 -7.49
C GLU A 66 -31.80 4.14 -8.22
N ASP A 67 -31.17 3.23 -8.98
CA ASP A 67 -29.91 3.54 -9.68
C ASP A 67 -30.04 3.80 -11.20
N PHE A 68 -31.26 3.99 -11.72
CA PHE A 68 -31.50 4.29 -13.14
C PHE A 68 -31.70 5.78 -13.40
N LYS A 69 -30.64 6.59 -13.30
CA LYS A 69 -30.54 7.86 -14.03
C LYS A 69 -29.10 8.21 -14.34
N LEU A 70 -28.65 7.87 -15.53
CA LEU A 70 -27.78 8.65 -16.41
C LEU A 70 -27.31 7.70 -17.49
N LEU A 71 -27.88 7.84 -18.69
CA LEU A 71 -27.29 7.55 -20.00
C LEU A 71 -28.44 7.53 -20.99
N ASP A 72 -28.83 8.72 -21.46
CA ASP A 72 -29.34 8.89 -22.81
C ASP A 72 -29.26 10.39 -23.16
N GLU A 73 -28.11 10.80 -23.69
CA GLU A 73 -28.03 11.95 -24.59
C GLU A 73 -26.89 11.69 -25.57
N SER A 74 -27.34 11.23 -26.73
CA SER A 74 -26.72 11.04 -28.02
C SER A 74 -25.58 12.00 -28.38
N GLU A 75 -24.53 11.40 -28.93
CA GLU A 75 -23.90 11.71 -30.22
C GLU A 75 -24.23 13.08 -30.83
N SER A 76 -23.23 13.96 -30.83
CA SER A 76 -22.97 14.85 -31.97
C SER A 76 -21.49 15.18 -32.07
N SER A 77 -20.89 14.69 -33.15
CA SER A 77 -19.91 15.38 -34.02
C SER A 77 -18.87 16.29 -33.36
N GLU A 78 -17.59 15.93 -33.45
CA GLU A 78 -16.63 16.71 -34.24
C GLU A 78 -15.29 15.98 -34.32
N SER A 79 -14.90 15.66 -35.56
CA SER A 79 -13.57 15.23 -35.94
C SER A 79 -12.61 16.41 -35.85
N TYR A 80 -11.59 16.30 -34.99
CA TYR A 80 -10.37 17.07 -35.14
C TYR A 80 -9.17 16.14 -34.99
N ASP A 81 -8.30 16.22 -36.00
CA ASP A 81 -7.02 15.55 -36.13
C ASP A 81 -6.12 15.80 -34.92
N ASP A 82 -5.62 14.74 -34.28
CA ASP A 82 -4.66 14.85 -33.16
C ASP A 82 -3.60 13.73 -33.19
N ASP A 83 -3.11 13.39 -34.39
CA ASP A 83 -2.07 12.38 -34.61
C ASP A 83 -0.62 12.92 -34.42
N ASP A 84 -0.43 14.23 -34.24
CA ASP A 84 0.92 14.82 -34.10
C ASP A 84 1.44 14.90 -32.66
N ALA A 85 0.57 14.87 -31.63
CA ALA A 85 0.99 15.02 -30.23
C ALA A 85 1.57 13.73 -29.59
N GLN A 86 1.25 12.55 -30.11
CA GLN A 86 1.75 11.27 -29.57
C GLN A 86 3.16 10.89 -30.07
N SER A 87 3.60 11.49 -31.18
CA SER A 87 4.93 11.26 -31.77
C SER A 87 6.04 11.99 -31.01
N GLU A 88 5.79 13.19 -30.49
CA GLU A 88 6.78 13.97 -29.72
C GLU A 88 6.97 13.46 -28.28
N ALA A 89 5.92 12.96 -27.63
CA ALA A 89 6.01 12.35 -26.30
C ALA A 89 6.80 11.02 -26.31
N SER A 90 6.68 10.24 -27.40
CA SER A 90 7.40 8.98 -27.61
C SER A 90 8.88 9.22 -27.94
N ARG A 91 9.19 10.28 -28.72
CA ARG A 91 10.58 10.72 -28.97
C ARG A 91 11.24 11.27 -27.71
N SER A 92 10.52 12.06 -26.91
CA SER A 92 11.03 12.61 -25.66
C SER A 92 11.38 11.52 -24.63
N ARG A 93 10.50 10.52 -24.44
CA ARG A 93 10.78 9.37 -23.55
C ARG A 93 11.94 8.50 -24.04
N SER A 94 12.07 8.31 -25.37
CA SER A 94 13.21 7.59 -25.95
C SER A 94 14.54 8.33 -25.75
N THR A 95 14.56 9.66 -25.90
CA THR A 95 15.76 10.46 -25.66
C THR A 95 16.16 10.52 -24.19
N THR A 96 15.21 10.56 -23.25
CA THR A 96 15.51 10.51 -21.81
C THR A 96 16.06 9.16 -21.39
N VAL A 97 15.48 8.05 -21.90
CA VAL A 97 15.99 6.70 -21.63
C VAL A 97 17.40 6.51 -22.23
N GLN A 98 17.64 7.00 -23.44
CA GLN A 98 18.98 6.96 -24.05
C GLN A 98 20.00 7.85 -23.30
N SER A 99 19.57 8.99 -22.74
CA SER A 99 20.45 9.87 -21.95
C SER A 99 20.84 9.23 -20.61
N LEU A 100 19.90 8.57 -19.92
CA LEU A 100 20.14 7.85 -18.68
C LEU A 100 21.01 6.61 -18.92
N GLN A 101 20.79 5.89 -20.03
CA GLN A 101 21.63 4.75 -20.40
C GLN A 101 23.08 5.19 -20.68
N ARG A 102 23.27 6.31 -21.39
CA ARG A 102 24.60 6.89 -21.61
C ARG A 102 25.25 7.34 -20.31
N GLN A 103 24.48 7.88 -19.37
CA GLN A 103 24.98 8.32 -18.07
C GLN A 103 25.45 7.13 -17.21
N ILE A 104 24.67 6.05 -17.17
CA ILE A 104 25.05 4.79 -16.53
C ILE A 104 26.31 4.20 -17.18
N ASP A 105 26.41 4.21 -18.50
CA ASP A 105 27.59 3.71 -19.20
C ASP A 105 28.83 4.60 -18.94
N THR A 106 28.65 5.92 -18.80
CA THR A 106 29.76 6.82 -18.42
C THR A 106 30.22 6.59 -16.98
N GLU A 107 29.30 6.39 -16.04
CA GLU A 107 29.65 6.09 -14.64
C GLU A 107 30.31 4.71 -14.52
N ARG A 108 29.85 3.71 -15.28
CA ARG A 108 30.50 2.39 -15.35
C ARG A 108 31.94 2.51 -15.89
N ARG A 109 32.17 3.31 -16.94
CA ARG A 109 33.53 3.56 -17.45
C ARG A 109 34.40 4.31 -16.44
N GLN A 110 33.83 5.28 -15.73
CA GLN A 110 34.54 6.02 -14.68
C GLN A 110 34.92 5.12 -13.50
N HIS A 111 34.02 4.25 -13.05
CA HIS A 111 34.32 3.24 -12.04
C HIS A 111 35.36 2.23 -12.52
N GLN A 112 35.28 1.77 -13.76
CA GLN A 112 36.27 0.85 -14.32
C GLN A 112 37.65 1.51 -14.45
N HIS A 113 37.72 2.79 -14.83
CA HIS A 113 38.96 3.57 -14.80
C HIS A 113 39.48 3.81 -13.39
N HIS A 114 38.61 4.03 -12.41
CA HIS A 114 39.01 4.21 -11.01
C HIS A 114 39.61 2.92 -10.43
N ILE A 115 39.01 1.77 -10.72
CA ILE A 115 39.53 0.45 -10.32
C ILE A 115 40.90 0.20 -10.97
N LEU A 116 41.05 0.47 -12.27
CA LEU A 116 42.34 0.32 -12.96
C LEU A 116 43.41 1.27 -12.41
N ARG A 117 43.04 2.47 -11.99
CA ARG A 117 43.95 3.44 -11.37
C ARG A 117 44.41 2.98 -9.98
N ILE A 118 43.49 2.47 -9.15
CA ILE A 118 43.82 1.88 -7.85
C ILE A 118 44.74 0.66 -8.03
N GLN A 119 44.46 -0.21 -9.01
CA GLN A 119 45.32 -1.36 -9.32
C GLN A 119 46.71 -0.92 -9.83
N HIS A 120 46.78 0.13 -10.65
CA HIS A 120 48.05 0.69 -11.13
C HIS A 120 48.87 1.30 -9.99
N ASP A 121 48.25 2.06 -9.10
CA ASP A 121 48.90 2.67 -7.94
C ASP A 121 49.35 1.61 -6.92
N ALA A 122 48.55 0.57 -6.70
CA ALA A 122 48.94 -0.58 -5.87
C ALA A 122 50.13 -1.35 -6.47
N ASN A 123 50.16 -1.55 -7.79
CA ASN A 123 51.28 -2.20 -8.48
C ASN A 123 52.55 -1.32 -8.48
N LYS A 124 52.41 0.00 -8.59
CA LYS A 124 53.53 0.95 -8.49
C LYS A 124 54.10 0.99 -7.07
N SER A 125 53.25 0.95 -6.04
CA SER A 125 53.66 0.86 -4.64
C SER A 125 54.34 -0.48 -4.33
N ARG A 126 53.84 -1.60 -4.88
CA ARG A 126 54.51 -2.91 -4.80
C ARG A 126 55.86 -2.93 -5.53
N GLY A 127 55.95 -2.32 -6.71
CA GLY A 127 57.20 -2.19 -7.45
C GLY A 127 58.25 -1.35 -6.71
N ALA A 128 57.84 -0.25 -6.06
CA ALA A 128 58.72 0.56 -5.22
C ALA A 128 59.17 -0.18 -3.95
N ALA A 129 58.27 -0.94 -3.32
CA ALA A 129 58.61 -1.79 -2.17
C ALA A 129 59.59 -2.90 -2.56
N ASN A 130 59.40 -3.55 -3.71
CA ASN A 130 60.30 -4.61 -4.19
C ASN A 130 61.68 -4.07 -4.55
N LYS A 131 61.77 -2.89 -5.18
CA LYS A 131 63.07 -2.21 -5.42
C LYS A 131 63.77 -1.86 -4.11
N ARG A 132 63.01 -1.42 -3.10
CA ARG A 132 63.57 -1.14 -1.76
C ARG A 132 64.05 -2.42 -1.07
N ILE A 133 63.35 -3.53 -1.25
CA ILE A 133 63.77 -4.84 -0.75
C ILE A 133 65.05 -5.30 -1.47
N GLU A 134 65.16 -5.14 -2.79
CA GLU A 134 66.40 -5.45 -3.53
C GLU A 134 67.59 -4.57 -3.14
N GLU A 135 67.36 -3.26 -2.91
CA GLU A 135 68.38 -2.34 -2.39
C GLU A 135 68.84 -2.73 -0.98
N LEU A 136 67.91 -3.10 -0.10
CA LEU A 136 68.23 -3.58 1.23
C LEU A 136 68.94 -4.94 1.21
N GLN A 137 68.59 -5.82 0.27
CA GLN A 137 69.28 -7.10 0.07
C GLN A 137 70.71 -6.89 -0.42
N LYS A 138 70.93 -5.98 -1.38
CA LYS A 138 72.28 -5.59 -1.83
C LYS A 138 73.10 -4.97 -0.71
N LEU A 139 72.51 -4.06 0.09
CA LEU A 139 73.18 -3.46 1.24
C LEU A 139 73.53 -4.52 2.31
N VAL A 140 72.66 -5.51 2.51
CA VAL A 140 72.89 -6.63 3.43
C VAL A 140 74.00 -7.55 2.89
N ASP A 141 74.08 -7.79 1.59
CA ASP A 141 75.15 -8.59 1.00
C ASP A 141 76.50 -7.84 0.96
N ASP A 142 76.48 -6.52 0.76
CA ASP A 142 77.66 -5.65 0.89
C ASP A 142 78.16 -5.58 2.35
N MET A 143 77.24 -5.54 3.33
CA MET A 143 77.60 -5.60 4.76
C MET A 143 78.10 -6.98 5.20
N LYS A 144 77.63 -8.08 4.58
CA LYS A 144 78.15 -9.43 4.85
C LYS A 144 79.58 -9.61 4.34
N ASN A 145 79.96 -8.94 3.25
CA ASN A 145 81.28 -9.06 2.65
C ASN A 145 82.35 -8.16 3.33
N ALA A 146 81.95 -7.15 4.12
CA ALA A 146 82.85 -6.15 4.70
C ALA A 146 83.43 -6.48 6.10
N PHE A 147 83.05 -7.60 6.74
CA PHE A 147 83.48 -7.92 8.13
C PHE A 147 83.99 -9.37 8.31
N PRO A 148 85.25 -9.70 7.96
CA PRO A 148 85.76 -11.07 8.12
C PRO A 148 86.27 -11.42 9.53
N LYS A 149 86.46 -10.46 10.46
CA LYS A 149 87.10 -10.74 11.78
C LYS A 149 86.15 -10.81 12.98
N ASP A 150 85.08 -10.00 13.02
CA ASP A 150 84.06 -10.13 14.07
C ASP A 150 83.04 -11.24 13.76
N HIS A 151 82.92 -11.62 12.49
CA HIS A 151 82.04 -12.70 12.08
C HIS A 151 82.50 -14.05 12.64
N PHE A 152 83.78 -14.32 12.90
CA PHE A 152 84.21 -15.61 13.45
C PHE A 152 83.82 -15.79 14.93
N ASN A 153 83.94 -14.73 15.74
CA ASN A 153 83.56 -14.76 17.16
C ASN A 153 82.05 -14.66 17.36
N LEU A 154 81.36 -13.88 16.53
CA LEU A 154 79.91 -13.75 16.54
C LEU A 154 79.22 -14.93 15.83
N HIS A 155 79.89 -15.62 14.90
CA HIS A 155 79.47 -16.90 14.33
C HIS A 155 79.73 -18.06 15.27
N ALA A 156 80.81 -18.08 16.05
CA ALA A 156 81.00 -19.07 17.11
C ALA A 156 79.93 -18.92 18.22
N LEU A 157 79.65 -17.68 18.63
CA LEU A 157 78.57 -17.39 19.58
C LEU A 157 77.18 -17.64 18.97
N LYS A 158 76.96 -17.29 17.69
CA LYS A 158 75.73 -17.66 16.96
C LYS A 158 75.60 -19.16 16.84
N GLN A 159 76.61 -19.91 16.40
CA GLN A 159 76.58 -21.39 16.32
C GLN A 159 76.23 -22.00 17.68
N SER A 160 76.78 -21.47 18.78
CA SER A 160 76.41 -21.92 20.13
C SER A 160 74.97 -21.59 20.55
N LEU A 161 74.32 -20.64 19.88
CA LEU A 161 72.93 -20.19 20.09
C LEU A 161 71.97 -20.62 18.95
N GLN A 162 72.48 -21.20 17.86
CA GLN A 162 71.75 -21.48 16.61
C GLN A 162 71.03 -22.83 16.70
N ASP A 163 71.63 -23.78 17.42
CA ASP A 163 71.07 -25.12 17.67
C ASP A 163 70.48 -25.23 19.09
N ILE A 164 69.84 -24.17 19.59
CA ILE A 164 69.05 -24.26 20.82
C ILE A 164 67.71 -24.89 20.46
N ALA A 165 67.55 -26.18 20.71
CA ALA A 165 66.25 -26.84 20.72
C ALA A 165 65.46 -26.34 21.94
N ILE A 166 64.54 -25.40 21.70
CA ILE A 166 63.68 -24.85 22.75
C ILE A 166 62.50 -25.82 22.94
N THR A 167 62.69 -26.81 23.81
CA THR A 167 61.63 -27.73 24.26
C THR A 167 61.09 -27.28 25.62
N GLU A 168 59.87 -27.68 25.95
CA GLU A 168 59.22 -27.37 27.23
C GLU A 168 60.05 -27.85 28.44
N GLU A 169 60.74 -28.98 28.30
CA GLU A 169 61.67 -29.53 29.30
C GLU A 169 62.85 -28.57 29.57
N THR A 170 63.51 -28.05 28.52
CA THR A 170 64.63 -27.10 28.66
C THR A 170 64.22 -25.74 29.23
N TYR A 171 62.95 -25.35 29.03
CA TYR A 171 62.37 -24.15 29.64
C TYR A 171 62.16 -24.33 31.15
N LEU A 172 61.61 -25.47 31.58
CA LEU A 172 61.40 -25.79 32.99
C LEU A 172 62.73 -25.92 33.76
N GLU A 173 63.75 -26.50 33.12
CA GLU A 173 65.12 -26.55 33.64
C GLU A 173 65.78 -25.17 33.78
N ALA A 174 65.60 -24.27 32.80
CA ALA A 174 66.12 -22.91 32.88
C ALA A 174 65.39 -22.05 33.93
N LYS A 175 64.11 -22.35 34.19
CA LYS A 175 63.25 -21.65 35.17
C LYS A 175 63.56 -22.04 36.62
N SER A 176 64.00 -23.27 36.86
CA SER A 176 64.35 -23.78 38.19
C SER A 176 65.67 -23.21 38.74
N VAL A 177 66.52 -22.64 37.89
CA VAL A 177 67.78 -21.99 38.28
C VAL A 177 67.53 -20.53 38.74
N PRO A 178 68.05 -20.10 39.92
CA PRO A 178 67.93 -18.72 40.42
C PRO A 178 68.63 -17.68 39.53
N GLU A 179 68.05 -16.48 39.42
CA GLU A 179 68.51 -15.37 38.56
C GLU A 179 70.00 -15.02 38.59
N PRO A 180 70.71 -14.99 39.75
CA PRO A 180 72.12 -14.61 39.77
C PRO A 180 73.08 -15.68 39.18
N GLN A 181 72.57 -16.88 38.86
CA GLN A 181 73.38 -18.01 38.37
C GLN A 181 73.00 -18.45 36.94
N ARG A 182 72.09 -17.72 36.28
CA ARG A 182 71.65 -18.08 34.93
C ARG A 182 72.71 -17.76 33.88
N SER A 183 73.04 -18.74 33.06
CA SER A 183 73.85 -18.51 31.86
C SER A 183 73.05 -17.70 30.82
N LEU A 184 73.76 -16.95 29.96
CA LEU A 184 73.14 -16.18 28.86
C LEU A 184 72.22 -17.06 27.99
N ARG A 185 72.57 -18.34 27.80
CA ARG A 185 71.77 -19.34 27.08
C ARG A 185 70.41 -19.60 27.74
N GLN A 186 70.38 -19.73 29.07
CA GLN A 186 69.13 -19.97 29.83
C GLN A 186 68.21 -18.74 29.85
N ILE A 187 68.78 -17.53 29.88
CA ILE A 187 68.00 -16.28 29.78
C ILE A 187 67.32 -16.18 28.41
N VAL A 188 68.06 -16.50 27.33
CA VAL A 188 67.53 -16.50 25.97
C VAL A 188 66.43 -17.56 25.80
N ILE A 189 66.59 -18.76 26.35
CA ILE A 189 65.54 -19.82 26.33
C ILE A 189 64.25 -19.34 27.02
N LEU A 190 64.35 -18.75 28.22
CA LEU A 190 63.19 -18.24 28.96
C LEU A 190 62.45 -17.12 28.20
N GLN A 191 63.18 -16.18 27.62
CA GLN A 191 62.57 -15.06 26.88
C GLN A 191 61.97 -15.50 25.55
N VAL A 192 62.64 -16.39 24.80
CA VAL A 192 62.16 -16.84 23.50
C VAL A 192 60.97 -17.79 23.67
N TYR A 193 61.01 -18.73 24.62
CA TYR A 193 59.87 -19.61 24.89
C TYR A 193 58.66 -18.83 25.42
N GLY A 194 58.85 -17.87 26.33
CA GLY A 194 57.74 -17.04 26.82
C GLY A 194 57.09 -16.17 25.72
N ARG A 195 57.89 -15.63 24.80
CA ARG A 195 57.36 -14.94 23.61
C ARG A 195 56.68 -15.89 22.65
N PHE A 196 57.26 -17.06 22.40
CA PHE A 196 56.69 -18.08 21.54
C PHE A 196 55.35 -18.59 22.08
N GLU A 197 55.25 -18.88 23.38
CA GLU A 197 54.01 -19.27 24.05
C GLU A 197 52.95 -18.17 23.98
N SER A 198 53.34 -16.90 24.19
CA SER A 198 52.41 -15.77 24.06
C SER A 198 51.85 -15.61 22.63
N ILE A 199 52.69 -15.85 21.61
CA ILE A 199 52.29 -15.82 20.20
C ILE A 199 51.44 -17.05 19.87
N GLN A 200 51.80 -18.24 20.36
CA GLN A 200 50.99 -19.45 20.19
C GLN A 200 49.61 -19.30 20.83
N LEU A 201 49.53 -18.74 22.04
CA LEU A 201 48.26 -18.47 22.70
C LEU A 201 47.44 -17.47 21.88
N ARG A 202 48.07 -16.40 21.39
CA ARG A 202 47.38 -15.42 20.53
C ARG A 202 46.89 -16.05 19.22
N LEU A 203 47.69 -16.90 18.59
CA LEU A 203 47.30 -17.66 17.39
C LEU A 203 46.14 -18.60 17.68
N ARG A 204 46.17 -19.35 18.80
CA ARG A 204 45.04 -20.21 19.21
C ARG A 204 43.77 -19.41 19.46
N THR A 205 43.87 -18.24 20.11
CA THR A 205 42.71 -17.35 20.29
C THR A 205 42.17 -16.84 18.96
N LEU A 206 43.04 -16.41 18.04
CA LEU A 206 42.62 -15.92 16.72
C LEU A 206 42.01 -17.03 15.85
N ILE A 207 42.53 -18.26 15.95
CA ILE A 207 41.94 -19.43 15.27
C ILE A 207 40.56 -19.74 15.85
N SER A 208 40.42 -19.75 17.18
CA SER A 208 39.11 -19.96 17.82
C SER A 208 38.11 -18.86 17.48
N GLU A 209 38.54 -17.60 17.41
CA GLU A 209 37.71 -16.47 16.99
C GLU A 209 37.28 -16.63 15.53
N LEU A 210 38.21 -17.01 14.64
CA LEU A 210 37.93 -17.27 13.22
C LEU A 210 36.95 -18.43 13.04
N ASP A 211 37.12 -19.52 13.78
CA ASP A 211 36.23 -20.69 13.74
C ASP A 211 34.83 -20.33 14.24
N SER A 212 34.72 -19.55 15.33
CA SER A 212 33.43 -19.05 15.82
C SER A 212 32.73 -18.12 14.82
N SER A 213 33.49 -17.25 14.14
CA SER A 213 32.95 -16.37 13.10
C SER A 213 32.53 -17.15 11.85
N ASN A 214 33.25 -18.23 11.50
CA ASN A 214 32.89 -19.10 10.39
C ASN A 214 31.61 -19.88 10.70
N GLN A 215 31.48 -20.42 11.92
CA GLN A 215 30.25 -21.07 12.37
C GLN A 215 29.05 -20.12 12.33
N ALA A 216 29.19 -18.91 12.88
CA ALA A 216 28.13 -17.91 12.82
C ALA A 216 27.73 -17.53 11.39
N ARG A 217 28.71 -17.46 10.46
CA ARG A 217 28.46 -17.24 9.03
C ARG A 217 27.69 -18.41 8.40
N ASP A 218 28.08 -19.64 8.70
CA ASP A 218 27.42 -20.84 8.16
C ASP A 218 26.00 -21.00 8.71
N ASP A 219 25.78 -20.70 9.99
CA ASP A 219 24.46 -20.64 10.61
C ASP A 219 23.58 -19.60 9.93
N ALA A 220 24.08 -18.37 9.72
CA ALA A 220 23.35 -17.31 9.02
C ALA A 220 23.02 -17.70 7.56
N LEU A 221 23.92 -18.39 6.87
CA LEU A 221 23.66 -18.90 5.51
C LEU A 221 22.61 -20.02 5.51
N SER A 222 22.63 -20.91 6.50
CA SER A 222 21.64 -21.96 6.64
C SER A 222 20.24 -21.39 6.90
N GLU A 223 20.16 -20.36 7.74
CA GLU A 223 18.93 -19.66 8.08
C GLU A 223 18.40 -18.87 6.88
N ASN A 224 19.28 -18.20 6.13
CA ASN A 224 18.91 -17.52 4.89
C ASN A 224 18.36 -18.50 3.83
N ARG A 225 18.98 -19.68 3.68
CA ARG A 225 18.44 -20.75 2.82
C ARG A 225 17.07 -21.21 3.27
N ARG A 226 16.87 -21.39 4.59
CA ARG A 226 15.58 -21.78 5.17
C ARG A 226 14.50 -20.74 4.89
N LEU A 227 14.79 -19.46 5.13
CA LEU A 227 13.89 -18.34 4.86
C LEU A 227 13.58 -18.20 3.36
N SER A 228 14.59 -18.37 2.50
CA SER A 228 14.41 -18.34 1.04
C SER A 228 13.47 -19.45 0.55
N LEU A 229 13.58 -20.66 1.12
CA LEU A 229 12.66 -21.77 0.82
C LEU A 229 11.24 -21.48 1.32
N GLN A 230 11.10 -20.91 2.52
CA GLN A 230 9.80 -20.50 3.04
C GLN A 230 9.14 -19.43 2.18
N LEU A 231 9.91 -18.43 1.74
CA LEU A 231 9.42 -17.36 0.89
C LEU A 231 8.96 -17.91 -0.47
N ASN A 232 9.73 -18.80 -1.10
CA ASN A 232 9.35 -19.44 -2.36
C ASN A 232 8.07 -20.29 -2.21
N ASN A 233 7.91 -21.00 -1.08
CA ASN A 233 6.70 -21.76 -0.81
C ASN A 233 5.47 -20.86 -0.61
N LEU A 234 5.64 -19.71 0.06
CA LEU A 234 4.57 -18.72 0.23
C LEU A 234 4.20 -18.05 -1.11
N GLU A 235 5.20 -17.75 -1.95
CA GLU A 235 4.97 -17.25 -3.31
C GLU A 235 4.16 -18.26 -4.13
N LYS A 236 4.54 -19.54 -4.13
CA LYS A 236 3.78 -20.60 -4.82
C LYS A 236 2.34 -20.73 -4.32
N PHE A 237 2.16 -20.74 -2.99
CA PHE A 237 0.83 -20.78 -2.40
C PHE A 237 -0.01 -19.55 -2.82
N SER A 238 0.60 -18.37 -2.87
CA SER A 238 -0.07 -17.16 -3.34
C SER A 238 -0.42 -17.22 -4.83
N THR A 239 0.46 -17.77 -5.68
CA THR A 239 0.17 -17.91 -7.11
C THR A 239 -0.95 -18.91 -7.36
N GLU A 240 -0.93 -20.06 -6.68
CA GLU A 240 -1.99 -21.08 -6.76
C GLU A 240 -3.35 -20.50 -6.31
N ARG A 241 -3.38 -19.79 -5.18
CA ARG A 241 -4.59 -19.08 -4.70
C ARG A 241 -5.12 -18.05 -5.70
N ASN A 242 -4.22 -17.32 -6.37
CA ASN A 242 -4.62 -16.35 -7.38
C ASN A 242 -5.16 -17.04 -8.64
N GLU A 243 -4.55 -18.13 -9.09
CA GLU A 243 -5.05 -18.94 -10.21
C GLU A 243 -6.44 -19.51 -9.91
N GLU A 244 -6.65 -20.09 -8.72
CA GLU A 244 -7.95 -20.56 -8.26
C GLU A 244 -9.01 -19.44 -8.33
N ALA A 245 -8.71 -18.27 -7.74
CA ALA A 245 -9.61 -17.13 -7.76
C ALA A 245 -9.93 -16.63 -9.19
N MET A 246 -8.94 -16.63 -10.09
CA MET A 246 -9.14 -16.25 -11.49
C MET A 246 -10.05 -17.23 -12.23
N THR A 247 -9.88 -18.54 -12.00
CA THR A 247 -10.77 -19.56 -12.60
C THR A 247 -12.19 -19.47 -12.05
N GLU A 248 -12.36 -19.16 -10.76
CA GLU A 248 -13.67 -18.94 -10.15
C GLU A 248 -14.36 -17.70 -10.75
N ILE A 249 -13.64 -16.59 -10.92
CA ILE A 249 -14.13 -15.39 -11.59
C ILE A 249 -14.58 -15.72 -13.02
N GLU A 250 -13.78 -16.45 -13.78
CA GLU A 250 -14.14 -16.84 -15.16
C GLU A 250 -15.39 -17.73 -15.19
N CYS A 251 -15.53 -18.68 -14.26
CA CYS A 251 -16.73 -19.50 -14.11
C CYS A 251 -17.97 -18.66 -13.78
N LEU A 252 -17.84 -17.70 -12.87
CA LEU A 252 -18.93 -16.79 -12.50
C LEU A 252 -19.32 -15.87 -13.67
N GLN A 253 -18.34 -15.35 -14.42
CA GLN A 253 -18.59 -14.55 -15.61
C GLN A 253 -19.33 -15.35 -16.69
N ASN A 254 -18.90 -16.58 -16.96
CA ASN A 254 -19.57 -17.48 -17.90
C ASN A 254 -21.01 -17.81 -17.46
N ARG A 255 -21.23 -18.00 -16.16
CA ARG A 255 -22.58 -18.19 -15.61
C ARG A 255 -23.44 -16.93 -15.78
N ASN A 256 -22.89 -15.76 -15.50
CA ASN A 256 -23.61 -14.49 -15.63
C ASN A 256 -23.99 -14.21 -17.10
N ARG A 257 -23.09 -14.54 -18.04
CA ARG A 257 -23.36 -14.49 -19.48
C ARG A 257 -24.55 -15.37 -19.86
N LYS A 258 -24.57 -16.64 -19.43
CA LYS A 258 -25.69 -17.57 -19.67
C LYS A 258 -27.00 -17.06 -19.06
N LEU A 259 -26.98 -16.59 -17.82
CA LEU A 259 -28.16 -16.02 -17.18
C LEU A 259 -28.70 -14.78 -17.92
N SER A 260 -27.82 -13.95 -18.49
CA SER A 260 -28.21 -12.84 -19.35
C SER A 260 -28.84 -13.30 -20.67
N GLU A 261 -28.35 -14.40 -21.25
CA GLU A 261 -28.94 -15.01 -22.46
C GLU A 261 -30.32 -15.60 -22.15
N ASP A 262 -30.44 -16.41 -21.09
CA ASP A 262 -31.70 -16.99 -20.63
C ASP A 262 -32.74 -15.90 -20.30
N TYR A 263 -32.32 -14.80 -19.67
CA TYR A 263 -33.18 -13.65 -19.39
C TYR A 263 -33.72 -13.01 -20.67
N LYS A 264 -32.87 -12.82 -21.69
CA LYS A 264 -33.28 -12.27 -22.99
C LYS A 264 -34.28 -13.19 -23.67
N GLU A 265 -34.05 -14.50 -23.65
CA GLU A 265 -34.97 -15.48 -24.23
C GLU A 265 -36.33 -15.46 -23.52
N LEU A 266 -36.33 -15.46 -22.18
CA LEU A 266 -37.56 -15.40 -21.40
C LEU A 266 -38.33 -14.10 -21.63
N HIS A 267 -37.63 -12.97 -21.77
CA HIS A 267 -38.24 -11.68 -22.06
C HIS A 267 -38.92 -11.69 -23.45
N GLN A 268 -38.26 -12.25 -24.46
CA GLN A 268 -38.84 -12.42 -25.80
C GLN A 268 -40.08 -13.33 -25.76
N CYS A 269 -40.05 -14.43 -25.01
CA CYS A 269 -41.22 -15.30 -24.81
C CYS A 269 -42.38 -14.56 -24.11
N LEU A 270 -42.07 -13.73 -23.12
CA LEU A 270 -43.07 -12.93 -22.41
C LEU A 270 -43.76 -11.94 -23.37
N ASP A 271 -42.98 -11.26 -24.21
CA ASP A 271 -43.54 -10.31 -25.18
C ASP A 271 -44.36 -11.00 -26.27
N ALA A 272 -43.94 -12.18 -26.73
CA ALA A 272 -44.75 -13.02 -27.62
C ALA A 272 -46.08 -13.43 -26.95
N ASN A 273 -46.05 -13.81 -25.67
CA ASN A 273 -47.26 -14.14 -24.91
C ASN A 273 -48.18 -12.94 -24.73
N LYS A 274 -47.65 -11.73 -24.47
CA LYS A 274 -48.45 -10.50 -24.40
C LYS A 274 -49.18 -10.23 -25.73
N LEU A 275 -48.49 -10.41 -26.86
CA LEU A 275 -49.10 -10.28 -28.19
C LEU A 275 -50.22 -11.31 -28.40
N GLN A 276 -50.01 -12.57 -28.01
CA GLN A 276 -51.03 -13.62 -28.08
C GLN A 276 -52.22 -13.32 -27.17
N MET A 277 -51.99 -12.84 -25.95
CA MET A 277 -53.05 -12.44 -25.03
C MET A 277 -53.91 -11.31 -25.60
N SER A 278 -53.28 -10.26 -26.14
CA SER A 278 -54.01 -9.18 -26.82
C SER A 278 -54.83 -9.70 -28.01
N HIS A 279 -54.31 -10.69 -28.76
CA HIS A 279 -55.07 -11.31 -29.84
C HIS A 279 -56.31 -12.07 -29.32
N VAL A 280 -56.16 -12.82 -28.22
CA VAL A 280 -57.27 -13.53 -27.57
C VAL A 280 -58.32 -12.55 -27.05
N GLU A 281 -57.90 -11.44 -26.42
CA GLU A 281 -58.79 -10.37 -25.96
C GLU A 281 -59.60 -9.77 -27.12
N ASN A 282 -58.95 -9.52 -28.26
CA ASN A 282 -59.63 -9.02 -29.46
C ASN A 282 -60.66 -10.02 -30.01
N ILE A 283 -60.33 -11.33 -30.02
CA ILE A 283 -61.26 -12.38 -30.43
C ILE A 283 -62.45 -12.48 -29.45
N GLN A 284 -62.20 -12.36 -28.14
CA GLN A 284 -63.26 -12.37 -27.13
C GLN A 284 -64.20 -11.18 -27.31
N ALA A 285 -63.67 -9.97 -27.50
CA ALA A 285 -64.48 -8.77 -27.75
C ALA A 285 -65.35 -8.92 -29.02
N SER A 286 -64.79 -9.51 -30.09
CA SER A 286 -65.53 -9.81 -31.33
C SER A 286 -66.65 -10.84 -31.10
N ASN A 287 -66.37 -11.92 -30.36
CA ASN A 287 -67.36 -12.93 -30.02
C ASN A 287 -68.49 -12.37 -29.13
N GLU A 288 -68.17 -11.49 -28.18
CA GLU A 288 -69.18 -10.80 -27.38
C GLU A 288 -70.08 -9.90 -28.22
N ALA A 289 -69.52 -9.18 -29.20
CA ALA A 289 -70.30 -8.38 -30.15
C ALA A 289 -71.24 -9.25 -30.98
N LEU A 290 -70.73 -10.35 -31.55
CA LEU A 290 -71.53 -11.32 -32.31
C LEU A 290 -72.63 -11.98 -31.47
N ASN A 291 -72.36 -12.27 -30.19
CA ASN A 291 -73.36 -12.81 -29.28
C ASN A 291 -74.48 -11.80 -28.98
N LYS A 292 -74.15 -10.51 -28.82
CA LYS A 292 -75.14 -9.44 -28.67
C LYS A 292 -76.02 -9.33 -29.92
N ASP A 293 -75.45 -9.42 -31.11
CA ASP A 293 -76.19 -9.43 -32.37
C ASP A 293 -77.09 -10.66 -32.52
N CYS A 294 -76.58 -11.86 -32.21
CA CYS A 294 -77.39 -13.09 -32.18
C CYS A 294 -78.57 -12.98 -31.20
N ALA A 295 -78.35 -12.38 -30.02
CA ALA A 295 -79.41 -12.19 -29.03
C ALA A 295 -80.47 -11.19 -29.51
N ARG A 296 -80.07 -10.13 -30.22
CA ARG A 296 -81.00 -9.17 -30.85
C ARG A 296 -81.87 -9.84 -31.91
N LEU A 297 -81.25 -10.57 -32.85
CA LEU A 297 -81.99 -11.26 -33.92
C LEU A 297 -82.96 -12.32 -33.38
N LYS A 298 -82.60 -13.03 -32.30
CA LYS A 298 -83.51 -13.96 -31.62
C LYS A 298 -84.74 -13.25 -31.05
N LYS A 299 -84.57 -12.08 -30.41
CA LYS A 299 -85.71 -11.29 -29.92
C LYS A 299 -86.63 -10.82 -31.04
N GLU A 300 -86.07 -10.44 -32.18
CA GLU A 300 -86.85 -10.07 -33.38
C GLU A 300 -87.63 -11.26 -33.94
N LEU A 301 -87.02 -12.45 -33.98
CA LEU A 301 -87.67 -13.69 -34.39
C LEU A 301 -88.80 -14.09 -33.43
N ASP A 302 -88.56 -14.02 -32.12
CA ASP A 302 -89.56 -14.32 -31.11
C ASP A 302 -90.76 -13.36 -31.20
N ALA A 303 -90.50 -12.07 -31.46
CA ALA A 303 -91.56 -11.08 -31.67
C ALA A 303 -92.40 -11.39 -32.92
N MET A 304 -91.78 -11.80 -34.03
CA MET A 304 -92.53 -12.23 -35.23
C MET A 304 -93.32 -13.53 -34.99
N ASN A 305 -92.75 -14.49 -34.26
CA ASN A 305 -93.45 -15.73 -33.90
C ASN A 305 -94.69 -15.51 -33.03
N ILE A 306 -94.71 -14.45 -32.21
CA ILE A 306 -95.89 -14.07 -31.44
C ILE A 306 -96.98 -13.43 -32.33
N GLN A 307 -96.61 -12.75 -33.41
CA GLN A 307 -97.57 -12.10 -34.32
C GLN A 307 -98.30 -13.08 -35.25
N ILE A 308 -97.65 -14.18 -35.63
CA ILE A 308 -98.23 -15.21 -36.52
C ILE A 308 -99.54 -15.82 -35.98
N PRO A 309 -99.64 -16.32 -34.73
CA PRO A 309 -100.88 -16.92 -34.24
C PRO A 309 -102.02 -15.91 -34.10
N VAL A 310 -101.72 -14.64 -33.79
CA VAL A 310 -102.74 -13.57 -33.72
C VAL A 310 -103.44 -13.40 -35.07
N LEU A 311 -102.66 -13.40 -36.17
CA LEU A 311 -103.22 -13.29 -37.53
C LEU A 311 -103.99 -14.55 -37.96
N VAL A 312 -103.64 -15.72 -37.42
CA VAL A 312 -104.35 -16.98 -37.69
C VAL A 312 -105.71 -17.00 -36.95
N ASP A 313 -105.74 -16.58 -35.69
CA ASP A 313 -106.99 -16.48 -34.91
C ASP A 313 -107.98 -15.48 -35.53
N ASP A 314 -107.48 -14.36 -36.05
CA ASP A 314 -108.30 -13.37 -36.76
C ASP A 314 -108.96 -13.97 -38.01
N LEU A 315 -108.26 -14.83 -38.75
CA LEU A 315 -108.76 -15.48 -39.97
C LEU A 315 -109.82 -16.55 -39.67
N ASP A 316 -109.62 -17.34 -38.61
CA ASP A 316 -110.56 -18.37 -38.16
C ASP A 316 -111.87 -17.77 -37.59
N SER A 317 -111.77 -16.62 -36.92
CA SER A 317 -112.94 -15.91 -36.41
C SER A 317 -113.86 -15.39 -37.54
N ALA A 318 -113.27 -14.89 -38.62
CA ALA A 318 -114.01 -14.44 -39.80
C ALA A 318 -114.76 -15.60 -40.49
N HIS A 319 -114.15 -16.79 -40.56
CA HIS A 319 -114.74 -17.96 -41.19
C HIS A 319 -116.00 -18.49 -40.46
N LYS A 320 -116.00 -18.46 -39.12
CA LYS A 320 -117.15 -18.90 -38.31
C LYS A 320 -118.38 -18.02 -38.51
N THR A 321 -118.18 -16.70 -38.59
CA THR A 321 -119.29 -15.74 -38.76
C THR A 321 -120.02 -15.86 -40.11
N LEU A 322 -119.33 -16.33 -41.15
CA LEU A 322 -119.90 -16.56 -42.47
C LEU A 322 -120.85 -17.78 -42.47
N SER A 323 -120.45 -18.86 -41.80
CA SER A 323 -121.22 -20.12 -41.74
C SER A 323 -122.52 -20.00 -40.92
N GLU A 324 -122.51 -19.20 -39.84
CA GLU A 324 -123.70 -18.98 -39.00
C GLU A 324 -124.83 -18.24 -39.73
N LYS A 325 -124.50 -17.39 -40.72
CA LYS A 325 -125.50 -16.62 -41.48
C LYS A 325 -126.20 -17.43 -42.57
N GLU A 326 -125.55 -18.48 -43.08
CA GLU A 326 -126.12 -19.36 -44.10
C GLU A 326 -127.18 -20.30 -43.50
N GLN A 327 -126.96 -20.81 -42.28
CA GLN A 327 -127.88 -21.74 -41.60
C GLN A 327 -129.17 -21.07 -41.08
N ALA A 328 -129.10 -19.78 -40.72
CA ALA A 328 -130.26 -19.03 -40.21
C ALA A 328 -131.36 -18.78 -41.25
N VAL A 329 -131.03 -18.82 -42.55
CA VAL A 329 -131.96 -18.51 -43.65
C VAL A 329 -132.82 -19.72 -44.05
N GLU A 330 -132.34 -20.94 -43.81
CA GLU A 330 -133.06 -22.17 -44.18
C GLU A 330 -134.10 -22.58 -43.12
N LEU A 331 -133.80 -22.36 -41.83
CA LEU A 331 -134.67 -22.77 -40.72
C LEU A 331 -135.96 -21.92 -40.62
N LEU A 332 -135.92 -20.63 -40.97
CA LEU A 332 -137.08 -19.73 -40.87
C LEU A 332 -138.19 -20.01 -41.89
N LYS A 333 -137.92 -20.79 -42.95
CA LYS A 333 -138.92 -21.14 -43.98
C LYS A 333 -139.74 -22.39 -43.63
N LEU A 334 -139.22 -23.25 -42.75
CA LEU A 334 -139.85 -24.52 -42.38
C LEU A 334 -140.74 -24.38 -41.12
N ASP A 335 -140.39 -23.47 -40.21
CA ASP A 335 -141.06 -23.29 -38.90
C ASP A 335 -142.47 -22.69 -38.98
N LYS A 336 -142.78 -21.90 -40.02
CA LYS A 336 -144.09 -21.23 -40.16
C LYS A 336 -145.25 -22.21 -40.38
N LEU A 337 -145.01 -23.36 -41.02
CA LEU A 337 -146.06 -24.31 -41.42
C LEU A 337 -146.28 -25.46 -40.43
N TYR A 338 -145.33 -25.70 -39.52
CA TYR A 338 -145.38 -26.77 -38.53
C TYR A 338 -145.96 -26.30 -37.18
N LEU A 339 -145.70 -25.06 -36.77
CA LEU A 339 -146.08 -24.53 -35.46
C LEU A 339 -147.61 -24.33 -35.28
N GLU A 340 -148.37 -24.13 -36.36
CA GLU A 340 -149.83 -23.99 -36.26
C GLU A 340 -150.54 -25.33 -35.98
N ARG A 341 -149.89 -26.47 -36.27
CA ARG A 341 -150.46 -27.82 -36.07
C ARG A 341 -149.94 -28.53 -34.81
N GLU A 342 -148.74 -28.22 -34.32
CA GLU A 342 -148.19 -28.83 -33.10
C GLU A 342 -148.67 -28.21 -31.78
N VAL A 343 -149.12 -26.95 -31.75
CA VAL A 343 -149.56 -26.26 -30.50
C VAL A 343 -150.73 -26.97 -29.81
N VAL A 344 -151.56 -27.69 -30.57
CA VAL A 344 -152.69 -28.46 -30.03
C VAL A 344 -152.23 -29.82 -29.49
N ALA A 345 -151.20 -30.45 -30.08
CA ALA A 345 -150.69 -31.77 -29.67
C ALA A 345 -149.63 -31.70 -28.56
N CYS A 346 -148.85 -30.61 -28.46
CA CYS A 346 -147.77 -30.45 -27.48
C CYS A 346 -148.25 -30.25 -26.04
N LYS A 347 -149.48 -29.75 -25.82
CA LYS A 347 -150.02 -29.54 -24.48
C LYS A 347 -150.23 -30.86 -23.71
N GLU A 348 -150.56 -31.94 -24.42
CA GLU A 348 -150.83 -33.25 -23.81
C GLU A 348 -149.57 -34.10 -23.64
N ALA A 349 -148.50 -33.85 -24.42
CA ALA A 349 -147.22 -34.55 -24.34
C ALA A 349 -146.26 -33.98 -23.27
N SER A 350 -146.36 -32.68 -22.94
CA SER A 350 -145.51 -31.99 -21.95
C SER A 350 -145.58 -32.65 -20.58
N ALA A 351 -146.78 -32.98 -20.11
CA ALA A 351 -147.01 -33.53 -18.77
C ALA A 351 -146.34 -34.90 -18.54
N ARG A 352 -146.05 -35.69 -19.60
CA ARG A 352 -145.39 -37.00 -19.48
C ARG A 352 -143.85 -36.90 -19.49
N LYS A 353 -143.28 -35.83 -20.03
CA LYS A 353 -141.82 -35.64 -20.12
C LYS A 353 -141.23 -35.07 -18.84
N ASP A 354 -142.01 -34.29 -18.08
CA ASP A 354 -141.58 -33.70 -16.79
C ASP A 354 -141.22 -34.78 -15.75
N ALA A 355 -141.99 -35.86 -15.66
CA ALA A 355 -141.71 -36.97 -14.73
C ALA A 355 -140.40 -37.73 -15.05
N ILE A 356 -140.04 -37.87 -16.34
CA ILE A 356 -138.78 -38.50 -16.77
C ILE A 356 -137.60 -37.53 -16.59
N HIS A 357 -137.84 -36.22 -16.71
CA HIS A 357 -136.83 -35.18 -16.50
C HIS A 357 -136.28 -35.20 -15.06
N ASP A 358 -137.14 -35.38 -14.06
CA ASP A 358 -136.72 -35.29 -12.65
C ASP A 358 -135.86 -36.48 -12.19
N THR A 359 -136.14 -37.69 -12.70
CA THR A 359 -135.29 -38.86 -12.45
C THR A 359 -133.91 -38.75 -13.12
N SER A 360 -133.86 -38.16 -14.32
CA SER A 360 -132.60 -37.87 -15.02
C SER A 360 -131.77 -36.78 -14.31
N LYS A 361 -132.40 -35.71 -13.82
CA LYS A 361 -131.77 -34.65 -13.01
C LYS A 361 -131.04 -35.21 -11.79
N GLN A 362 -131.67 -36.12 -11.04
CA GLN A 362 -131.07 -36.74 -9.86
C GLN A 362 -129.84 -37.58 -10.20
N LYS A 363 -129.84 -38.30 -11.34
CA LYS A 363 -128.69 -39.07 -11.81
C LYS A 363 -127.52 -38.17 -12.24
N VAL A 364 -127.82 -37.04 -12.90
CA VAL A 364 -126.81 -36.02 -13.25
C VAL A 364 -126.18 -35.41 -12.00
N GLN A 365 -126.96 -35.13 -10.95
CA GLN A 365 -126.45 -34.56 -9.71
C GLN A 365 -125.47 -35.50 -8.99
N ARG A 366 -125.80 -36.80 -8.91
CA ARG A 366 -124.88 -37.81 -8.34
C ARG A 366 -123.59 -37.96 -9.14
N LEU A 367 -123.63 -37.84 -10.47
CA LEU A 367 -122.44 -37.87 -11.31
C LEU A 367 -121.60 -36.60 -11.15
N LYS A 368 -122.22 -35.42 -11.01
CA LYS A 368 -121.51 -34.17 -10.70
C LYS A 368 -120.80 -34.21 -9.35
N GLU A 369 -121.43 -34.77 -8.33
CA GLU A 369 -120.81 -34.96 -7.01
C GLU A 369 -119.61 -35.92 -7.06
N LYS A 370 -119.72 -37.01 -7.82
CA LYS A 370 -118.58 -37.92 -8.05
C LYS A 370 -117.45 -37.26 -8.85
N ALA A 371 -117.78 -36.46 -9.87
CA ALA A 371 -116.81 -35.71 -10.65
C ALA A 371 -116.04 -34.71 -9.76
N LYS A 372 -116.75 -33.93 -8.94
CA LYS A 372 -116.13 -33.01 -7.97
C LYS A 372 -115.19 -33.72 -7.00
N ARG A 373 -115.59 -34.87 -6.45
CA ARG A 373 -114.70 -35.65 -5.56
C ARG A 373 -113.43 -36.13 -6.25
N LEU A 374 -113.49 -36.49 -7.53
CA LEU A 374 -112.32 -36.87 -8.30
C LEU A 374 -111.44 -35.66 -8.64
N GLU A 375 -112.05 -34.51 -8.98
CA GLU A 375 -111.34 -33.24 -9.15
C GLU A 375 -110.61 -32.82 -7.86
N ASP A 376 -111.29 -32.88 -6.71
CA ASP A 376 -110.70 -32.59 -5.40
C ASP A 376 -109.56 -33.56 -5.05
N GLN A 377 -109.70 -34.85 -5.37
CA GLN A 377 -108.63 -35.83 -5.19
C GLN A 377 -107.42 -35.54 -6.10
N ILE A 378 -107.64 -35.23 -7.37
CA ILE A 378 -106.57 -34.87 -8.31
C ILE A 378 -105.86 -33.59 -7.85
N GLU A 379 -106.61 -32.58 -7.42
CA GLU A 379 -106.06 -31.31 -6.93
C GLU A 379 -105.28 -31.51 -5.63
N SER A 380 -105.76 -32.34 -4.71
CA SER A 380 -105.02 -32.67 -3.48
C SER A 380 -103.72 -33.41 -3.77
N LEU A 381 -103.70 -34.35 -4.72
CA LEU A 381 -102.50 -35.07 -5.14
C LEU A 381 -101.53 -34.11 -5.84
N LYS A 382 -102.01 -33.26 -6.74
CA LYS A 382 -101.21 -32.25 -7.43
C LYS A 382 -100.55 -31.28 -6.46
N ASN A 383 -101.30 -30.80 -5.46
CA ASN A 383 -100.77 -29.93 -4.41
C ASN A 383 -99.79 -30.66 -3.48
N GLY A 384 -100.04 -31.94 -3.19
CA GLY A 384 -99.11 -32.80 -2.45
C GLY A 384 -97.76 -32.96 -3.18
N TRP A 385 -97.78 -33.30 -4.47
CA TRP A 385 -96.57 -33.40 -5.29
C TRP A 385 -95.85 -32.06 -5.41
N LYS A 386 -96.57 -30.97 -5.69
CA LYS A 386 -96.00 -29.62 -5.76
C LYS A 386 -95.26 -29.25 -4.47
N THR A 387 -95.90 -29.45 -3.32
CA THR A 387 -95.31 -29.14 -2.01
C THR A 387 -94.05 -29.97 -1.74
N GLN A 388 -94.05 -31.27 -2.07
CA GLN A 388 -92.87 -32.12 -1.90
C GLN A 388 -91.72 -31.70 -2.82
N TYR A 389 -92.00 -31.32 -4.07
CA TYR A 389 -91.00 -30.80 -4.99
C TYR A 389 -90.44 -29.46 -4.50
N GLU A 390 -91.29 -28.53 -4.07
CA GLU A 390 -90.87 -27.24 -3.50
C GLU A 390 -90.03 -27.44 -2.24
N GLN A 391 -90.44 -28.34 -1.33
CA GLN A 391 -89.65 -28.69 -0.15
C GLN A 391 -88.29 -29.28 -0.51
N ARG A 392 -88.24 -30.21 -1.46
CA ARG A 392 -86.97 -30.80 -1.91
C ARG A 392 -86.05 -29.78 -2.57
N ILE A 393 -86.60 -28.90 -3.40
CA ILE A 393 -85.83 -27.81 -4.01
C ILE A 393 -85.33 -26.85 -2.93
N SER A 394 -86.17 -26.48 -1.95
CA SER A 394 -85.79 -25.59 -0.86
C SER A 394 -84.71 -26.18 0.05
N SER A 395 -84.75 -27.49 0.31
CA SER A 395 -83.75 -28.17 1.13
C SER A 395 -82.42 -28.32 0.40
N GLU A 396 -82.44 -28.64 -0.91
CA GLU A 396 -81.23 -28.67 -1.73
C GLU A 396 -80.62 -27.27 -1.89
N LEU A 397 -81.43 -26.23 -2.09
CA LEU A 397 -80.96 -24.85 -2.12
C LEU A 397 -80.31 -24.46 -0.79
N SER A 398 -80.95 -24.76 0.34
CA SER A 398 -80.39 -24.49 1.67
C SER A 398 -79.09 -25.25 1.91
N ARG A 399 -79.01 -26.51 1.46
CA ARG A 399 -77.80 -27.33 1.55
C ARG A 399 -76.65 -26.75 0.72
N LEU A 400 -76.94 -26.35 -0.53
CA LEU A 400 -75.95 -25.74 -1.42
C LEU A 400 -75.48 -24.38 -0.90
N GLN A 401 -76.39 -23.55 -0.35
CA GLN A 401 -76.04 -22.29 0.30
C GLN A 401 -75.13 -22.51 1.50
N ALA A 402 -75.50 -23.42 2.42
CA ALA A 402 -74.68 -23.73 3.59
C ALA A 402 -73.30 -24.30 3.21
N GLN A 403 -73.25 -25.14 2.17
CA GLN A 403 -71.98 -25.65 1.64
C GLN A 403 -71.12 -24.53 1.04
N SER A 404 -71.71 -23.64 0.24
CA SER A 404 -71.03 -22.49 -0.35
C SER A 404 -70.53 -21.53 0.72
N ASP A 405 -71.32 -21.23 1.75
CA ASP A 405 -70.93 -20.38 2.87
C ASP A 405 -69.76 -20.98 3.66
N LYS A 406 -69.77 -22.30 3.86
CA LYS A 406 -68.66 -23.01 4.50
C LYS A 406 -67.40 -22.95 3.65
N GLU A 407 -67.48 -23.24 2.35
CA GLU A 407 -66.34 -23.16 1.43
C GLU A 407 -65.78 -21.73 1.35
N LEU A 408 -66.64 -20.71 1.31
CA LEU A 408 -66.23 -19.30 1.37
C LEU A 408 -65.61 -18.93 2.73
N GLY A 409 -66.06 -19.53 3.83
CA GLY A 409 -65.44 -19.39 5.15
C GLY A 409 -64.04 -20.00 5.20
N ASP A 410 -63.91 -21.23 4.72
CA ASP A 410 -62.64 -21.97 4.66
C ASP A 410 -61.62 -21.24 3.77
N ILE A 411 -62.03 -20.74 2.60
CA ILE A 411 -61.18 -19.93 1.71
C ILE A 411 -60.70 -18.66 2.43
N ARG A 412 -61.59 -17.93 3.13
CA ARG A 412 -61.22 -16.72 3.87
C ARG A 412 -60.21 -17.01 4.98
N VAL A 413 -60.38 -18.11 5.71
CA VAL A 413 -59.42 -18.54 6.75
C VAL A 413 -58.09 -18.95 6.14
N GLN A 414 -58.10 -19.73 5.04
CA GLN A 414 -56.88 -20.14 4.35
C GLN A 414 -56.11 -18.94 3.79
N GLN A 415 -56.80 -17.99 3.17
CA GLN A 415 -56.19 -16.73 2.69
C GLN A 415 -55.58 -15.95 3.85
N LYS A 416 -56.30 -15.76 4.96
CA LYS A 416 -55.77 -15.08 6.14
C LYS A 416 -54.52 -15.77 6.70
N GLN A 417 -54.54 -17.10 6.83
CA GLN A 417 -53.38 -17.86 7.29
C GLN A 417 -52.20 -17.80 6.31
N ALA A 418 -52.45 -17.81 5.00
CA ALA A 418 -51.41 -17.65 3.99
C ALA A 418 -50.73 -16.27 4.12
N TYR A 419 -51.52 -15.20 4.24
CA TYR A 419 -50.98 -13.86 4.48
C TYR A 419 -50.22 -13.74 5.80
N GLU A 420 -50.72 -14.36 6.88
CA GLU A 420 -50.01 -14.35 8.17
C GLU A 420 -48.66 -15.10 8.08
N ARG A 421 -48.62 -16.26 7.40
CA ARG A 421 -47.38 -17.00 7.16
C ARG A 421 -46.38 -16.23 6.29
N GLU A 422 -46.87 -15.58 5.24
CA GLU A 422 -46.04 -14.72 4.39
C GLU A 422 -45.49 -13.53 5.19
N LEU A 423 -46.33 -12.88 5.99
CA LEU A 423 -45.91 -11.76 6.85
C LEU A 423 -44.87 -12.20 7.89
N THR A 424 -45.03 -13.37 8.53
CA THR A 424 -44.03 -13.91 9.46
C THR A 424 -42.73 -14.24 8.73
N CYS A 425 -42.81 -14.90 7.57
CA CYS A 425 -41.65 -15.23 6.75
C CYS A 425 -40.87 -13.98 6.32
N LEU A 426 -41.56 -12.94 5.84
CA LEU A 426 -40.94 -11.66 5.49
C LEU A 426 -40.28 -10.95 6.69
N ARG A 427 -40.89 -11.05 7.88
CA ARG A 427 -40.29 -10.51 9.12
C ARG A 427 -39.04 -11.28 9.51
N GLU A 428 -39.08 -12.61 9.48
CA GLU A 428 -37.91 -13.46 9.76
C GLU A 428 -36.77 -13.22 8.77
N HIS A 429 -37.09 -13.06 7.49
CA HIS A 429 -36.13 -12.70 6.45
C HIS A 429 -35.49 -11.33 6.69
N ARG A 430 -36.29 -10.32 7.06
CA ARG A 430 -35.79 -8.99 7.44
C ARG A 430 -34.88 -9.09 8.66
N ASP A 431 -35.30 -9.80 9.70
CA ASP A 431 -34.55 -9.90 10.96
C ASP A 431 -33.22 -10.64 10.73
N THR A 432 -33.24 -11.70 9.92
CA THR A 432 -32.03 -12.43 9.48
C THR A 432 -31.08 -11.49 8.72
N ALA A 433 -31.60 -10.71 7.76
CA ALA A 433 -30.79 -9.74 7.02
C ALA A 433 -30.21 -8.65 7.93
N CYS A 434 -30.97 -8.16 8.92
CA CYS A 434 -30.46 -7.22 9.91
C CYS A 434 -29.34 -7.82 10.76
N THR A 435 -29.50 -9.06 11.24
CA THR A 435 -28.45 -9.72 12.04
C THR A 435 -27.18 -9.99 11.23
N GLU A 436 -27.30 -10.38 9.95
CA GLU A 436 -26.14 -10.60 9.10
C GLU A 436 -25.46 -9.28 8.71
N ARG A 437 -26.23 -8.21 8.46
CA ARG A 437 -25.69 -6.85 8.31
C ARG A 437 -24.88 -6.45 9.55
N ASP A 438 -25.43 -6.62 10.74
CA ASP A 438 -24.76 -6.24 11.98
C ASP A 438 -23.48 -7.07 12.20
N ARG A 439 -23.52 -8.37 11.88
CA ARG A 439 -22.34 -9.26 11.90
C ARG A 439 -21.27 -8.85 10.89
N LEU A 440 -21.66 -8.46 9.68
CA LEU A 440 -20.72 -7.96 8.67
C LEU A 440 -20.14 -6.61 9.07
N GLN A 441 -20.95 -5.74 9.69
CA GLN A 441 -20.51 -4.46 10.22
C GLN A 441 -19.46 -4.65 11.32
N THR A 442 -19.67 -5.57 12.28
CA THR A 442 -18.67 -5.85 13.31
C THR A 442 -17.36 -6.38 12.72
N LYS A 443 -17.43 -7.27 11.72
CA LYS A 443 -16.23 -7.77 11.02
C LYS A 443 -15.49 -6.65 10.27
N TYR A 444 -16.23 -5.74 9.65
CA TYR A 444 -15.66 -4.57 8.98
C TYR A 444 -14.95 -3.66 9.99
N ASP A 445 -15.59 -3.37 11.13
CA ASP A 445 -15.01 -2.52 12.17
C ASP A 445 -13.78 -3.18 12.81
N GLU A 446 -13.78 -4.50 13.03
CA GLU A 446 -12.62 -5.27 13.48
C GLU A 446 -11.46 -5.20 12.49
N SER A 447 -11.73 -5.41 11.20
CA SER A 447 -10.71 -5.33 10.13
C SER A 447 -10.15 -3.92 9.99
N ARG A 448 -11.01 -2.90 10.06
CA ARG A 448 -10.61 -1.49 10.06
C ARG A 448 -9.73 -1.15 11.25
N ASN A 449 -10.12 -1.58 12.46
CA ASN A 449 -9.31 -1.39 13.67
C ASN A 449 -7.95 -2.09 13.58
N ALA A 450 -7.89 -3.28 12.97
CA ALA A 450 -6.62 -3.98 12.73
C ALA A 450 -5.73 -3.22 11.74
N TYR A 451 -6.32 -2.67 10.67
CA TYR A 451 -5.60 -1.82 9.73
C TYR A 451 -5.07 -0.54 10.38
N ASP A 452 -5.89 0.15 11.19
CA ASP A 452 -5.49 1.37 11.88
C ASP A 452 -4.36 1.11 12.90
N LYS A 453 -4.38 -0.03 13.59
CA LYS A 453 -3.27 -0.48 14.46
C LYS A 453 -2.00 -0.72 13.66
N LEU A 454 -2.08 -1.50 12.58
CA LEU A 454 -0.92 -1.80 11.73
C LEU A 454 -0.33 -0.53 11.11
N ARG A 455 -1.19 0.42 10.70
CA ARG A 455 -0.78 1.74 10.22
C ARG A 455 -0.07 2.54 11.29
N GLY A 456 -0.58 2.52 12.53
CA GLY A 456 0.08 3.13 13.68
C GLY A 456 1.46 2.54 13.94
N GLU A 457 1.58 1.22 13.96
CA GLU A 457 2.86 0.50 14.11
C GLU A 457 3.84 0.87 12.99
N PHE A 458 3.38 0.87 11.74
CA PHE A 458 4.20 1.28 10.59
C PHE A 458 4.73 2.71 10.76
N GLN A 459 3.89 3.66 11.18
CA GLN A 459 4.31 5.05 11.42
C GLN A 459 5.34 5.13 12.56
N THR A 460 5.17 4.36 13.64
CA THR A 460 6.15 4.33 14.73
C THR A 460 7.49 3.74 14.29
N CYS A 461 7.49 2.68 13.49
CA CYS A 461 8.69 2.09 12.89
C CYS A 461 9.37 3.07 11.93
N GLN A 462 8.60 3.78 11.10
CA GLN A 462 9.14 4.81 10.22
C GLN A 462 9.84 5.92 11.01
N ASN A 463 9.19 6.45 12.05
CA ASN A 463 9.76 7.48 12.90
C ASN A 463 11.04 6.97 13.59
N LEU A 464 11.07 5.72 14.06
CA LEU A 464 12.26 5.09 14.65
C LEU A 464 13.41 5.03 13.64
N LEU A 465 13.15 4.55 12.42
CA LEU A 465 14.16 4.51 11.36
C LEU A 465 14.67 5.90 10.99
N GLU A 466 13.79 6.90 10.94
CA GLU A 466 14.18 8.31 10.71
C GLU A 466 15.09 8.83 11.84
N THR A 467 14.80 8.52 13.11
CA THR A 467 15.69 8.88 14.22
C THR A 467 17.05 8.18 14.12
N GLN A 468 17.08 6.87 13.82
CA GLN A 468 18.34 6.13 13.62
C GLN A 468 19.18 6.69 12.45
N ILE A 469 18.53 7.08 11.35
CA ILE A 469 19.21 7.73 10.22
C ILE A 469 19.79 9.09 10.65
N GLN A 470 19.06 9.87 11.45
CA GLN A 470 19.56 11.15 11.98
C GLN A 470 20.76 10.95 12.90
N ASP A 471 20.72 9.95 13.78
CA ASP A 471 21.82 9.60 14.69
C ASP A 471 23.07 9.15 13.92
N LEU A 472 22.93 8.25 12.95
CA LEU A 472 24.04 7.82 12.09
C LEU A 472 24.63 8.98 11.28
N ARG A 473 23.80 9.90 10.79
CA ARG A 473 24.27 11.12 10.11
C ARG A 473 25.03 12.04 11.06
N ALA A 474 24.60 12.15 12.32
CA ALA A 474 25.30 12.93 13.34
C ALA A 474 26.66 12.29 13.69
N GLU A 475 26.70 10.98 13.90
CA GLU A 475 27.94 10.24 14.15
C GLU A 475 28.92 10.37 12.98
N LEU A 476 28.44 10.22 11.74
CA LEU A 476 29.26 10.41 10.55
C LEU A 476 29.88 11.81 10.50
N LYS A 477 29.10 12.87 10.81
CA LYS A 477 29.63 14.24 10.87
C LYS A 477 30.74 14.37 11.91
N VAL A 478 30.56 13.80 13.10
CA VAL A 478 31.60 13.79 14.15
C VAL A 478 32.85 13.07 13.66
N LYS A 479 32.71 11.91 13.02
CA LYS A 479 33.86 11.15 12.47
C LYS A 479 34.58 11.90 11.36
N VAL A 480 33.87 12.63 10.51
CA VAL A 480 34.47 13.53 9.51
C VAL A 480 35.29 14.62 10.20
N PHE A 481 34.74 15.30 11.21
CA PHE A 481 35.49 16.31 11.96
C PHE A 481 36.72 15.74 12.70
N GLU A 482 36.60 14.55 13.29
CA GLU A 482 37.73 13.86 13.93
C GLU A 482 38.83 13.52 12.92
N PHE A 483 38.45 13.07 11.72
CA PHE A 483 39.39 12.77 10.64
C PHE A 483 40.07 14.03 10.11
N GLU A 484 39.33 15.10 9.86
CA GLU A 484 39.89 16.40 9.45
C GLU A 484 40.90 16.91 10.49
N ARG A 485 40.57 16.84 11.78
CA ARG A 485 41.48 17.22 12.87
C ARG A 485 42.75 16.35 12.89
N LEU A 486 42.61 15.04 12.73
CA LEU A 486 43.75 14.11 12.64
C LEU A 486 44.62 14.38 11.40
N SER A 487 44.00 14.72 10.27
CA SER A 487 44.71 15.10 9.05
C SER A 487 45.58 16.33 9.27
N ILE A 488 45.02 17.39 9.87
CA ILE A 488 45.76 18.63 10.20
C ILE A 488 46.93 18.32 11.14
N SER A 489 46.69 17.56 12.21
CA SER A 489 47.74 17.19 13.16
C SER A 489 48.86 16.34 12.54
N SER A 490 48.50 15.46 11.60
CA SER A 490 49.45 14.67 10.81
C SER A 490 50.29 15.56 9.89
N GLU A 491 49.66 16.51 9.19
CA GLU A 491 50.35 17.47 8.33
C GLU A 491 51.33 18.35 9.14
N GLU A 492 50.94 18.81 10.33
CA GLU A 492 51.82 19.54 11.25
C GLU A 492 53.00 18.67 11.72
N SER A 493 52.74 17.41 12.08
CA SER A 493 53.79 16.45 12.49
C SER A 493 54.77 16.15 11.34
N LEU A 494 54.27 16.03 10.11
CA LEU A 494 55.12 15.89 8.93
C LEU A 494 55.93 17.16 8.65
N ALA A 495 55.35 18.35 8.82
CA ALA A 495 56.05 19.61 8.66
C ALA A 495 57.18 19.79 9.70
N THR A 496 56.93 19.45 10.97
CA THR A 496 57.96 19.47 12.01
C THR A 496 59.07 18.44 11.75
N HIS A 497 58.72 17.22 11.33
CA HIS A 497 59.71 16.22 10.96
C HIS A 497 60.60 16.67 9.79
N ARG A 498 60.02 17.30 8.75
CA ARG A 498 60.79 17.90 7.64
C ARG A 498 61.77 18.97 8.14
N LYS A 499 61.33 19.84 9.05
CA LYS A 499 62.21 20.87 9.67
C LYS A 499 63.35 20.22 10.46
N MET A 500 63.05 19.22 11.29
CA MET A 500 64.07 18.50 12.06
C MET A 500 65.07 17.79 11.16
N ARG A 501 64.62 17.18 10.07
CA ARG A 501 65.50 16.56 9.07
C ARG A 501 66.44 17.59 8.44
N GLN A 502 65.92 18.74 8.02
CA GLN A 502 66.76 19.83 7.49
C GLN A 502 67.79 20.32 8.51
N MET A 503 67.43 20.41 9.79
CA MET A 503 68.39 20.77 10.85
C MET A 503 69.46 19.70 11.03
N LEU A 504 69.09 18.42 11.00
CA LEU A 504 70.05 17.32 11.05
C LEU A 504 71.03 17.39 9.87
N ASP A 505 70.54 17.58 8.65
CA ASP A 505 71.36 17.70 7.45
C ASP A 505 72.36 18.87 7.59
N LYS A 506 71.90 20.04 8.05
CA LYS A 506 72.78 21.20 8.33
C LYS A 506 73.85 20.89 9.39
N THR A 507 73.46 20.28 10.51
CA THR A 507 74.44 19.91 11.55
C THR A 507 75.42 18.84 11.08
N ALA A 508 75.01 17.95 10.17
CA ALA A 508 75.90 16.96 9.56
C ALA A 508 76.91 17.65 8.63
N GLU A 509 76.47 18.62 7.82
CA GLU A 509 77.35 19.45 6.99
C GLU A 509 78.34 20.26 7.83
N GLU A 510 77.87 20.90 8.91
CA GLU A 510 78.73 21.61 9.86
C GLU A 510 79.77 20.68 10.50
N ASN A 511 79.36 19.49 10.94
CA ASN A 511 80.28 18.48 11.47
C ASN A 511 81.32 18.02 10.44
N GLU A 512 80.93 17.88 9.17
CA GLU A 512 81.86 17.51 8.10
C GLU A 512 82.87 18.64 7.83
N ILE A 513 82.44 19.90 7.88
CA ILE A 513 83.34 21.06 7.81
C ILE A 513 84.30 21.05 9.00
N PHE A 514 83.82 20.85 10.23
CA PHE A 514 84.67 20.78 11.42
C PHE A 514 85.65 19.60 11.38
N ARG A 515 85.22 18.44 10.87
CA ARG A 515 86.12 17.30 10.65
C ARG A 515 87.23 17.66 9.66
N LYS A 516 86.90 18.28 8.53
CA LYS A 516 87.89 18.73 7.55
C LYS A 516 88.86 19.74 8.15
N GLN A 517 88.36 20.73 8.88
CA GLN A 517 89.19 21.71 9.59
C GLN A 517 90.11 21.05 10.62
N TYR A 518 89.59 20.11 11.41
CA TYR A 518 90.38 19.35 12.38
C TYR A 518 91.48 18.54 11.70
N TYR A 519 91.19 17.82 10.61
CA TYR A 519 92.20 17.05 9.89
C TYR A 519 93.24 17.93 9.20
N ASN A 520 92.85 19.07 8.63
CA ASN A 520 93.79 20.04 8.07
C ASN A 520 94.71 20.60 9.16
N LEU A 521 94.14 21.03 10.29
CA LEU A 521 94.91 21.53 11.42
C LEU A 521 95.85 20.44 11.96
N ARG A 522 95.38 19.20 12.07
CA ARG A 522 96.19 18.05 12.47
C ARG A 522 97.37 17.85 11.52
N PHE A 523 97.11 17.88 10.21
CA PHE A 523 98.14 17.78 9.19
C PHE A 523 99.17 18.92 9.29
N GLU A 524 98.72 20.17 9.44
CA GLU A 524 99.59 21.33 9.64
C GLU A 524 100.44 21.20 10.91
N THR A 525 99.85 20.75 12.03
CA THR A 525 100.62 20.49 13.26
C THR A 525 101.61 19.35 13.11
N ASP A 526 101.24 18.24 12.45
CA ASP A 526 102.15 17.12 12.21
C ASP A 526 103.28 17.52 11.24
N GLN A 527 103.00 18.40 10.27
CA GLN A 527 104.00 18.98 9.38
C GLN A 527 104.95 19.91 10.15
N CYS A 528 104.42 20.83 10.94
CA CYS A 528 105.23 21.71 11.79
C CYS A 528 106.09 20.90 12.78
N GLN A 529 105.54 19.82 13.35
CA GLN A 529 106.28 18.90 14.22
C GLN A 529 107.41 18.18 13.47
N ARG A 530 107.16 17.72 12.23
CA ARG A 530 108.20 17.12 11.36
C ARG A 530 109.29 18.14 11.02
N ASP A 531 108.91 19.35 10.63
CA ASP A 531 109.86 20.43 10.32
C ASP A 531 110.70 20.78 11.55
N LEU A 532 110.09 20.88 12.73
CA LEU A 532 110.79 21.09 14.00
C LEU A 532 111.71 19.91 14.34
N GLN A 533 111.30 18.65 14.08
CA GLN A 533 112.17 17.48 14.27
C GLN A 533 113.38 17.52 13.34
N ILE A 534 113.23 17.92 12.08
CA ILE A 534 114.33 18.09 11.11
C ILE A 534 115.26 19.20 11.58
N VAL A 535 114.72 20.36 11.96
CA VAL A 535 115.53 21.47 12.49
C VAL A 535 116.29 21.04 13.74
N ASN A 536 115.64 20.31 14.66
CA ASN A 536 116.27 19.81 15.88
C ASN A 536 117.34 18.76 15.57
N ALA A 537 117.14 17.89 14.58
CA ALA A 537 118.16 16.95 14.10
C ALA A 537 119.36 17.69 13.49
N ASN A 538 119.13 18.67 12.62
CA ASN A 538 120.19 19.51 12.03
C ASN A 538 120.94 20.32 13.09
N LEU A 539 120.23 20.83 14.11
CA LEU A 539 120.85 21.54 15.23
C LEU A 539 121.68 20.59 16.10
N LYS A 540 121.20 19.37 16.35
CA LYS A 540 121.97 18.32 17.04
C LYS A 540 123.22 17.94 16.23
N GLU A 541 123.12 17.80 14.92
CA GLU A 541 124.26 17.52 14.05
C GLU A 541 125.25 18.69 14.00
N ARG A 542 124.75 19.93 13.94
CA ARG A 542 125.61 21.12 14.11
C ARG A 542 126.27 21.13 15.47
N LEU A 543 125.55 20.77 16.53
CA LEU A 543 126.08 20.70 17.88
C LEU A 543 127.17 19.63 17.98
N THR A 544 127.00 18.45 17.38
CA THR A 544 128.06 17.44 17.35
C THR A 544 129.26 17.88 16.53
N VAL A 545 129.08 18.64 15.44
CA VAL A 545 130.19 19.27 14.71
C VAL A 545 130.89 20.33 15.57
N TYR A 546 130.13 21.15 16.31
CA TYR A 546 130.71 22.11 17.25
C TYR A 546 131.40 21.42 18.42
N GLU A 547 130.87 20.33 18.97
CA GLU A 547 131.51 19.51 19.99
C GLU A 547 132.80 18.86 19.44
N GLN A 548 132.80 18.40 18.18
CA GLN A 548 134.01 17.91 17.51
C GLN A 548 135.02 19.04 17.22
N LEU A 549 134.55 20.27 16.99
CA LEU A 549 135.41 21.45 16.86
C LEU A 549 135.93 21.91 18.21
N ASP A 550 135.13 21.85 19.29
CA ASP A 550 135.53 22.11 20.66
C ASP A 550 136.51 21.03 21.13
N ASP A 551 136.34 19.76 20.78
CA ASP A 551 137.32 18.70 21.02
C ASP A 551 138.62 18.92 20.22
N ARG A 552 138.57 19.63 19.09
CA ARG A 552 139.75 20.04 18.30
C ARG A 552 140.39 21.34 18.83
N LEU A 553 139.59 22.29 19.32
CA LEU A 553 140.00 23.57 19.90
C LEU A 553 140.45 23.42 21.36
N ASN A 554 140.01 22.38 22.07
CA ASN A 554 140.50 22.03 23.40
C ASN A 554 141.93 21.43 23.38
N LEU A 555 142.54 21.29 22.19
CA LEU A 555 143.96 21.01 21.99
C LEU A 555 144.76 22.25 21.53
N GLU A 556 144.11 23.38 21.22
CA GLU A 556 144.74 24.63 20.80
C GLU A 556 144.09 25.83 21.52
N GLU A 557 144.76 26.24 22.60
CA GLU A 557 144.76 27.59 23.16
C GLU A 557 143.64 27.98 24.14
N GLU A 558 143.97 27.73 25.41
CA GLU A 558 143.89 28.75 26.46
C GLU A 558 144.51 30.07 25.97
N CYS A 559 143.75 31.17 25.94
CA CYS A 559 144.16 32.47 26.51
C CYS A 559 143.21 33.62 26.12
N SER A 560 142.57 34.19 27.16
CA SER A 560 142.41 35.65 27.36
C SER A 560 141.48 36.41 26.39
N LEU A 561 140.90 37.57 26.70
CA LEU A 561 140.62 38.34 27.89
C LEU A 561 139.59 39.40 27.42
N ASN A 562 138.71 39.81 28.34
CA ASN A 562 137.98 41.09 28.42
C ASN A 562 138.14 42.14 27.30
N GLU A 563 137.03 42.76 26.88
CA GLU A 563 136.78 44.16 27.27
C GLU A 563 135.35 44.67 27.03
N LYS A 564 134.93 45.49 27.99
CA LYS A 564 133.62 46.11 28.15
C LYS A 564 133.54 47.43 27.39
N GLY A 565 132.31 47.76 26.98
CA GLY A 565 131.75 49.06 27.35
C GLY A 565 132.03 50.24 26.44
N LEU A 566 131.32 50.33 25.31
CA LEU A 566 131.06 51.62 24.65
C LEU A 566 129.82 51.65 23.73
N LEU A 567 128.77 50.86 24.04
CA LEU A 567 127.57 50.71 23.18
C LEU A 567 126.23 50.93 23.90
N ARG A 568 126.22 51.43 25.14
CA ARG A 568 124.97 51.67 25.90
C ARG A 568 124.28 53.01 25.61
N ASN A 569 124.96 54.00 25.04
CA ASN A 569 124.38 55.35 24.81
C ASN A 569 123.79 55.59 23.41
N ARG A 570 123.71 54.55 22.55
CA ARG A 570 123.12 54.65 21.20
C ARG A 570 121.80 53.87 21.02
N PHE A 571 121.50 52.94 21.93
CA PHE A 571 120.30 52.07 21.87
C PHE A 571 119.03 52.75 22.41
N ALA A 572 119.17 53.68 23.37
CA ALA A 572 118.03 54.36 24.01
C ALA A 572 117.31 55.36 23.07
N ALA A 573 118.01 55.99 22.13
CA ALA A 573 117.42 56.97 21.21
C ALA A 573 116.63 56.32 20.03
N SER A 574 116.94 55.07 19.67
CA SER A 574 116.27 54.33 18.58
C SER A 574 114.96 53.65 19.02
N GLN A 575 114.81 53.38 20.33
CA GLN A 575 113.59 52.77 20.89
C GLN A 575 112.43 53.78 21.02
N LEU A 576 112.72 55.06 21.26
CA LEU A 576 111.69 56.10 21.40
C LEU A 576 111.00 56.43 20.07
N THR A 577 111.73 56.45 18.96
CA THR A 577 111.16 56.72 17.62
C THR A 577 110.28 55.57 17.11
N LYS A 578 110.63 54.30 17.40
CA LYS A 578 109.77 53.14 17.10
C LYS A 578 108.47 53.14 17.90
N LYS A 579 108.52 53.51 19.19
CA LYS A 579 107.33 53.56 20.05
C LYS A 579 106.37 54.67 19.66
N THR A 580 106.87 55.78 19.15
CA THR A 580 106.03 56.89 18.66
C THR A 580 105.26 56.52 17.39
N LEU A 581 105.88 55.72 16.50
CA LEU A 581 105.24 55.19 15.28
C LEU A 581 104.19 54.09 15.57
N GLU A 582 104.43 53.22 16.55
CA GLU A 582 103.45 52.21 17.00
C GLU A 582 102.18 52.86 17.56
N ILE A 583 102.30 53.97 18.30
CA ILE A 583 101.16 54.71 18.85
C ILE A 583 100.32 55.33 17.72
N THR A 584 100.95 55.91 16.69
CA THR A 584 100.21 56.46 15.54
C THR A 584 99.50 55.38 14.71
N GLY A 585 100.09 54.18 14.58
CA GLY A 585 99.47 53.05 13.89
C GLY A 585 98.28 52.45 14.65
N LEU A 586 98.31 52.48 15.99
CA LEU A 586 97.19 52.04 16.82
C LEU A 586 96.03 53.05 16.80
N ASN A 587 96.31 54.35 16.73
CA ASN A 587 95.27 55.38 16.63
C ASN A 587 94.49 55.31 15.31
N LEU A 588 95.14 55.03 14.18
CA LEU A 588 94.47 54.82 12.89
C LEU A 588 93.55 53.58 12.90
N LYS A 589 93.98 52.47 13.53
CA LYS A 589 93.15 51.26 13.67
C LYS A 589 91.95 51.48 14.59
N LEU A 590 92.10 52.32 15.62
CA LEU A 590 91.00 52.71 16.51
C LEU A 590 89.95 53.54 15.76
N GLU A 591 90.40 54.43 14.88
CA GLU A 591 89.51 55.27 14.07
C GLU A 591 88.73 54.44 13.04
N GLU A 592 89.36 53.46 12.40
CA GLU A 592 88.68 52.50 11.50
C GLU A 592 87.68 51.59 12.24
N ALA A 593 88.01 51.15 13.45
CA ALA A 593 87.11 50.36 14.28
C ALA A 593 85.88 51.18 14.71
N SER A 594 86.05 52.46 15.04
CA SER A 594 84.95 53.35 15.42
C SER A 594 83.98 53.61 14.26
N LYS A 595 84.50 53.74 13.02
CA LYS A 595 83.66 53.88 11.82
C LYS A 595 82.86 52.61 11.52
N LYS A 596 83.45 51.42 11.71
CA LYS A 596 82.73 50.14 11.56
C LYS A 596 81.63 49.95 12.61
N LEU A 597 81.88 50.39 13.84
CA LEU A 597 80.88 50.36 14.92
C LEU A 597 79.67 51.24 14.56
N ALA A 598 79.90 52.47 14.08
CA ALA A 598 78.83 53.38 13.69
C ALA A 598 77.95 52.81 12.55
N THR A 599 78.55 52.13 11.56
CA THR A 599 77.79 51.47 10.48
C THR A 599 77.00 50.23 10.93
N ALA A 600 77.46 49.53 11.97
CA ALA A 600 76.75 48.41 12.56
C ALA A 600 75.56 48.88 13.42
N GLU A 601 75.69 50.04 14.09
CA GLU A 601 74.61 50.64 14.87
C GLU A 601 73.46 51.14 13.98
N THR A 602 73.77 51.76 12.85
CA THR A 602 72.74 52.21 11.89
C THR A 602 71.97 51.05 11.28
N SER A 603 72.64 49.95 10.93
CA SER A 603 71.98 48.74 10.39
C SER A 603 71.14 48.01 11.45
N LEU A 604 71.58 48.01 12.72
CA LEU A 604 70.78 47.48 13.83
C LEU A 604 69.47 48.24 14.05
N GLU A 605 69.48 49.56 13.88
CA GLU A 605 68.26 50.36 14.03
C GLU A 605 67.30 50.15 12.86
N GLU A 606 67.80 49.96 11.63
CA GLU A 606 66.99 49.55 10.48
C GLU A 606 66.30 48.19 10.71
N TYR A 607 67.00 47.19 11.24
CA TYR A 607 66.41 45.89 11.58
C TYR A 607 65.40 45.99 12.73
N ARG A 608 65.60 46.88 13.72
CA ARG A 608 64.64 47.13 14.80
C ARG A 608 63.34 47.75 14.29
N VAL A 609 63.41 48.66 13.33
CA VAL A 609 62.23 49.25 12.68
C VAL A 609 61.49 48.18 11.86
N GLN A 610 62.20 47.33 11.13
CA GLN A 610 61.60 46.19 10.41
C GLN A 610 60.94 45.19 11.36
N LEU A 611 61.53 44.94 12.54
CA LEU A 611 60.96 44.06 13.56
C LEU A 611 59.64 44.61 14.15
N LYS A 612 59.52 45.93 14.32
CA LYS A 612 58.27 46.59 14.73
C LYS A 612 57.14 46.43 13.69
N TYR A 613 57.49 46.45 12.40
CA TYR A 613 56.51 46.27 11.32
C TYR A 613 55.99 44.83 11.23
N VAL A 614 56.82 43.84 11.55
CA VAL A 614 56.45 42.41 11.60
C VAL A 614 55.62 42.05 12.85
N GLN A 615 55.70 42.83 13.93
CA GLN A 615 54.88 42.61 15.13
C GLN A 615 53.45 43.17 15.04
N GLN A 616 53.16 44.11 14.13
CA GLN A 616 51.81 44.72 14.02
C GLN A 616 50.68 43.75 13.63
N PRO A 617 50.84 42.76 12.73
CA PRO A 617 49.76 41.82 12.37
C PRO A 617 49.29 40.93 13.54
N TYR A 618 50.20 40.58 14.46
CA TYR A 618 49.87 39.74 15.62
C TYR A 618 49.01 40.49 16.65
N SER A 619 49.17 41.80 16.81
CA SER A 619 48.35 42.60 17.74
C SER A 619 46.88 42.68 17.31
N VAL A 620 46.62 42.93 16.02
CA VAL A 620 45.27 42.99 15.44
C VAL A 620 44.58 41.63 15.47
N LEU A 621 45.32 40.54 15.23
CA LEU A 621 44.79 39.18 15.34
C LEU A 621 44.45 38.82 16.79
N MET A 622 45.29 39.19 17.75
CA MET A 622 45.04 38.96 19.17
C MET A 622 43.82 39.73 19.67
N ASP A 623 43.62 40.97 19.23
CA ASP A 623 42.44 41.75 19.58
C ASP A 623 41.17 41.21 18.90
N ALA A 624 41.26 40.75 17.65
CA ALA A 624 40.16 40.05 16.98
C ALA A 624 39.81 38.71 17.65
N ILE A 625 40.79 37.99 18.18
CA ILE A 625 40.58 36.75 18.95
C ILE A 625 39.88 37.08 20.27
N LYS A 626 40.32 38.12 21.00
CA LYS A 626 39.67 38.57 22.25
C LYS A 626 38.23 39.00 22.03
N ASP A 627 37.95 39.74 20.95
CA ASP A 627 36.58 40.14 20.59
C ASP A 627 35.70 38.92 20.28
N ARG A 628 36.27 37.92 19.59
CA ARG A 628 35.58 36.64 19.32
C ARG A 628 35.34 35.85 20.60
N GLU A 629 36.30 35.80 21.51
CA GLU A 629 36.17 35.14 22.82
C GLU A 629 35.08 35.78 23.67
N GLU A 630 34.99 37.11 23.65
CA GLU A 630 33.95 37.87 24.35
C GLU A 630 32.55 37.63 23.76
N GLN A 631 32.43 37.59 22.43
CA GLN A 631 31.18 37.20 21.76
C GLN A 631 30.76 35.77 22.10
N LEU A 632 31.70 34.83 22.13
CA LEU A 632 31.46 33.42 22.45
C LEU A 632 31.01 33.27 23.92
N ARG A 633 31.58 34.07 24.82
CA ARG A 633 31.18 34.13 26.24
C ARG A 633 29.76 34.68 26.41
N GLN A 634 29.37 35.70 25.65
CA GLN A 634 28.01 36.25 25.65
C GLN A 634 27.00 35.24 25.09
N ALA A 635 27.34 34.54 24.01
CA ALA A 635 26.50 33.49 23.44
C ALA A 635 26.29 32.32 24.41
N LYS A 636 27.33 31.90 25.14
CA LYS A 636 27.22 30.86 26.19
C LYS A 636 26.27 31.25 27.31
N LYS A 637 26.33 32.50 27.79
CA LYS A 637 25.38 33.02 28.80
C LYS A 637 23.93 33.00 28.31
N LEU A 638 23.69 33.39 27.04
CA LEU A 638 22.36 33.32 26.43
C LEU A 638 21.84 31.87 26.34
N ILE A 639 22.71 30.93 25.98
CA ILE A 639 22.36 29.50 25.93
C ILE A 639 22.00 28.98 27.33
N GLU A 640 22.75 29.35 28.37
CA GLU A 640 22.43 28.99 29.75
C GLU A 640 21.10 29.58 30.22
N GLN A 641 20.82 30.85 29.88
CA GLN A 641 19.52 31.47 30.16
C GLN A 641 18.36 30.75 29.46
N MET A 642 18.54 30.38 28.19
CA MET A 642 17.54 29.63 27.42
C MET A 642 17.34 28.22 27.97
N LYS A 643 18.41 27.53 28.39
CA LYS A 643 18.32 26.23 29.06
C LYS A 643 17.53 26.31 30.36
N TRP A 644 17.75 27.36 31.15
CA TRP A 644 17.00 27.60 32.38
C TRP A 644 15.51 27.85 32.10
N GLN A 645 15.18 28.63 31.06
CA GLN A 645 13.79 28.84 30.64
C GLN A 645 13.12 27.56 30.15
N ILE A 646 13.83 26.72 29.39
CA ILE A 646 13.31 25.42 28.93
C ILE A 646 13.05 24.51 30.13
N GLN A 647 13.96 24.44 31.10
CA GLN A 647 13.76 23.66 32.32
C GLN A 647 12.57 24.18 33.15
N ALA A 648 12.40 25.49 33.27
CA ALA A 648 11.25 26.08 33.96
C ALA A 648 9.92 25.71 33.26
N LEU A 649 9.87 25.78 31.93
CA LEU A 649 8.69 25.39 31.14
C LEU A 649 8.44 23.87 31.18
N GLN A 650 9.48 23.04 31.26
CA GLN A 650 9.34 21.60 31.45
C GLN A 650 8.74 21.26 32.81
N MET A 651 9.19 21.96 33.87
CA MET A 651 8.61 21.80 35.21
C MET A 651 7.14 22.27 35.24
N GLU A 652 6.81 23.40 34.61
CA GLU A 652 5.42 23.84 34.46
C GLU A 652 4.58 22.81 33.68
N HIS A 653 5.09 22.28 32.57
CA HIS A 653 4.41 21.24 31.79
C HIS A 653 4.19 19.97 32.61
N GLU A 654 5.18 19.52 33.38
CA GLU A 654 5.03 18.37 34.28
C GLU A 654 3.99 18.62 35.39
N THR A 655 3.94 19.83 35.96
CA THR A 655 2.91 20.18 36.95
C THR A 655 1.51 20.22 36.32
N LEU A 656 1.37 20.76 35.11
CA LEU A 656 0.11 20.78 34.36
C LEU A 656 -0.32 19.38 33.92
N SER A 657 0.63 18.53 33.52
CA SER A 657 0.38 17.13 33.17
C SER A 657 -0.10 16.33 34.39
N LYS A 658 0.48 16.58 35.57
CA LYS A 658 0.01 15.97 36.84
C LYS A 658 -1.39 16.45 37.20
N LEU A 659 -1.67 17.75 37.09
CA LEU A 659 -3.03 18.30 37.28
C LEU A 659 -4.03 17.74 36.28
N HIS A 660 -3.64 17.55 35.02
CA HIS A 660 -4.50 16.95 34.00
C HIS A 660 -4.80 15.48 34.34
N GLN A 661 -3.80 14.73 34.79
CA GLN A 661 -3.94 13.34 35.21
C GLN A 661 -4.77 13.20 36.49
N GLU A 662 -4.66 14.13 37.44
CA GLU A 662 -5.54 14.23 38.63
C GLU A 662 -7.00 14.56 38.26
N ARG A 663 -7.19 15.36 37.20
CA ARG A 663 -8.52 15.68 36.65
C ARG A 663 -9.15 14.49 35.92
N GLU A 664 -8.34 13.67 35.24
CA GLU A 664 -8.78 12.43 34.57
C GLU A 664 -9.00 11.26 35.54
N THR A 665 -8.25 11.20 36.64
CA THR A 665 -8.35 10.13 37.67
C THR A 665 -9.40 10.41 38.76
N SER A 666 -10.23 11.45 38.62
CA SER A 666 -11.37 11.71 39.49
C SER A 666 -12.73 11.40 38.83
N PRO A 667 -13.20 10.12 38.76
CA PRO A 667 -14.58 9.81 38.39
C PRO A 667 -15.43 9.54 39.64
N SER A 668 -15.77 10.59 40.40
CA SER A 668 -16.93 10.60 41.31
C SER A 668 -17.10 11.96 41.98
N ILE A 669 -18.36 12.33 42.23
CA ILE A 669 -18.84 13.60 42.80
C ILE A 669 -19.12 14.70 41.74
N LEU A 670 -19.96 14.39 40.75
CA LEU A 670 -20.92 15.38 40.20
C LEU A 670 -22.28 14.72 39.90
N SER A 671 -22.78 13.97 40.87
CA SER A 671 -24.21 13.62 40.99
C SER A 671 -24.63 13.90 42.43
N LYS A 672 -24.99 15.16 42.70
CA LYS A 672 -25.94 15.65 43.73
C LYS A 672 -25.65 17.11 44.08
N ARG A 673 -26.54 18.01 43.62
CA ARG A 673 -27.03 19.27 44.21
C ARG A 673 -27.37 20.24 43.08
N ASN A 674 -28.52 20.04 42.43
CA ASN A 674 -29.69 20.88 42.70
C ASN A 674 -29.87 21.41 44.14
N ASP A 675 -30.32 22.65 44.15
CA ASP A 675 -30.96 23.43 45.21
C ASP A 675 -30.05 24.20 46.18
N ARG A 676 -30.20 25.54 46.06
CA ARG A 676 -30.00 26.66 47.01
C ARG A 676 -28.92 27.63 46.56
N GLU A 677 -29.04 28.94 46.65
CA GLU A 677 -30.12 29.90 46.92
C GLU A 677 -29.54 31.27 46.51
N HIS A 678 -30.40 32.25 46.25
CA HIS A 678 -30.01 33.67 46.25
C HIS A 678 -29.49 34.07 47.63
N ASP A 679 -28.40 34.85 47.70
CA ASP A 679 -28.42 36.22 48.24
C ASP A 679 -27.03 36.84 48.43
N ALA A 680 -26.97 38.11 47.99
CA ALA A 680 -26.27 39.30 48.47
C ALA A 680 -24.97 39.25 49.33
N GLY A 681 -24.11 40.25 49.04
CA GLY A 681 -23.30 40.95 50.05
C GLY A 681 -21.80 40.69 49.94
N ASN A 682 -21.03 41.50 49.21
CA ASN A 682 -20.50 42.79 49.66
C ASN A 682 -19.72 42.67 50.99
N ILE A 683 -18.38 42.63 50.94
CA ILE A 683 -17.44 43.25 51.89
C ILE A 683 -16.11 43.44 51.15
N PHE A 684 -15.87 44.68 50.72
CA PHE A 684 -14.53 45.26 50.65
C PHE A 684 -14.02 45.49 52.08
N PRO A 685 -12.69 45.53 52.27
CA PRO A 685 -12.14 46.85 52.57
C PRO A 685 -10.92 47.18 51.71
N THR A 686 -11.08 48.29 51.01
CA THR A 686 -10.03 49.16 50.46
C THR A 686 -9.20 49.84 51.55
N LYS A 687 -7.90 50.06 51.29
CA LYS A 687 -7.17 51.35 51.43
C LYS A 687 -5.73 51.16 50.88
N HIS A 688 -5.44 51.70 49.69
CA HIS A 688 -4.77 53.00 49.43
C HIS A 688 -3.28 52.98 49.79
N GLY A 689 -2.32 53.28 48.90
CA GLY A 689 -2.39 53.72 47.51
C GLY A 689 -0.99 54.07 46.96
N ALA A 690 -1.02 54.62 45.74
CA ALA A 690 0.01 55.39 45.04
C ALA A 690 1.05 54.66 44.14
N ASN A 691 0.93 55.03 42.86
CA ASN A 691 1.98 55.35 41.88
C ASN A 691 2.45 54.30 40.86
N ASN A 692 2.00 54.56 39.62
CA ASN A 692 2.75 54.67 38.38
C ASN A 692 3.51 53.44 37.83
N ASN A 693 2.93 52.94 36.74
CA ASN A 693 3.59 52.57 35.47
C ASN A 693 4.96 51.87 35.58
N GLN A 694 4.94 50.55 35.68
CA GLN A 694 6.01 49.70 35.14
C GLN A 694 5.40 48.50 34.41
N LEU A 695 5.18 48.67 33.11
CA LEU A 695 5.08 47.56 32.17
C LEU A 695 6.48 47.00 31.90
N PRO A 696 6.67 45.66 31.88
CA PRO A 696 7.98 45.03 31.71
C PRO A 696 8.68 45.34 30.37
N MET A 697 9.96 45.69 30.48
CA MET A 697 10.93 46.19 29.49
C MET A 697 11.18 45.38 28.20
N TRP A 698 10.39 44.34 27.88
CA TRP A 698 10.58 43.55 26.66
C TRP A 698 9.81 44.10 25.44
N CYS A 699 8.82 44.97 25.64
CA CYS A 699 8.07 45.61 24.54
C CYS A 699 8.68 46.92 24.00
N GLN A 700 9.85 47.36 24.48
CA GLN A 700 10.46 48.65 24.09
C GLN A 700 11.66 48.53 23.12
N LYS A 701 12.07 47.32 22.74
CA LYS A 701 13.21 47.09 21.81
C LYS A 701 12.87 46.89 20.33
N LEU A 702 11.58 46.92 19.96
CA LEU A 702 11.13 46.73 18.56
C LEU A 702 10.80 48.03 17.80
N ARG A 703 10.98 49.22 18.39
CA ARG A 703 10.75 50.52 17.72
C ARG A 703 11.99 51.31 17.31
N GLN A 704 13.21 50.77 17.49
CA GLN A 704 14.45 51.48 17.12
C GLN A 704 15.28 50.82 16.01
N HIS A 705 14.81 49.75 15.37
CA HIS A 705 15.57 49.02 14.34
C HIS A 705 15.04 49.18 12.90
N ASN A 706 14.20 50.18 12.61
CA ASN A 706 13.58 50.36 11.29
C ASN A 706 13.80 51.73 10.62
N THR A 707 14.88 52.45 10.97
CA THR A 707 15.20 53.77 10.40
C THR A 707 16.64 53.89 9.89
N LYS A 708 17.20 52.84 9.27
CA LYS A 708 18.56 52.94 8.69
C LYS A 708 18.86 52.14 7.42
N TYR A 709 17.86 51.86 6.57
CA TYR A 709 18.11 51.43 5.18
C TYR A 709 17.10 52.02 4.21
N LYS A 710 17.34 53.27 3.79
CA LYS A 710 16.94 53.86 2.51
C LYS A 710 17.78 55.12 2.31
N LEU A 711 18.81 55.03 1.47
CA LEU A 711 19.41 56.12 0.67
C LEU A 711 20.64 55.55 -0.06
N TYR A 712 20.41 54.98 -1.25
CA TYR A 712 21.37 54.92 -2.34
C TYR A 712 20.57 54.73 -3.64
N GLU A 713 20.29 55.84 -4.32
CA GLU A 713 20.06 55.91 -5.77
C GLU A 713 20.42 57.34 -6.23
N GLY A 714 21.32 57.45 -7.21
CA GLY A 714 21.46 58.61 -8.08
C GLY A 714 22.81 59.36 -8.07
N VAL A 715 23.88 58.77 -8.62
CA VAL A 715 24.60 59.15 -9.88
C VAL A 715 25.39 57.92 -10.34
#